data_AF-A0A5C3DPT9-F1
#
_entry.id   AF-A0A5C3DPT9-F1
#
_cell.length_a   1.000
_cell.length_b   1.000
_cell.length_c   1.000
_cell.angle_alpha   90.00
_cell.angle_beta   90.00
_cell.angle_gamma   90.00
#
_symmetry.space_group_name_H-M   'P 1'
#
loop_
_entity.id
_entity.type
_entity.pdbx_description
1 polymer ?
#
loop_
_entity_poly.entity_id
_entity_poly.type
_entity_poly.pdbx_seq_one_letter_code
_entity_poly.pdbx_strand_id
1 'polypeptide(L)'
;MSAVRIPRSPSVAVDPSARSTLAANTGIKGPVEGKTSGKDGRKDEATTILGLLRLEWELLTLSTAVKLLLFPTYHSTDFEVHRNWLAITRTLPIRDWYFEATSQWTLDYPPFFAYFSWILAQPAPLVDPLIVSLHEGLEYAAWPCKAYMRATVVVTELMLAAALLAHARLGAQRTMKMGYADDVSTAGASTSQLLAASLLMHPGLIIIDHIHFQYNGFLFGVLAWSLWAAREDKPLWCAFLFSSLLNLKHIYVYVAPPFLIFLLRSYVLPVGSRASDLGRSVERLITVGVVTLIPFALSLAPLAIDGLRHEAGSLGVLSQMVQRLFPFSRGLIHAYWAPNAWALWTFADRVLVKLLRRIPAVRAFLPASFVARYDAAASTGFASASRGLVENISFGVLPEISPSTCFVLTLTCMSVYMVKLWQAPTYRSFLASVSLCGFASFLFGWHVHEKAIMLPLIPYTLLAADDYAHFRTFVLLSTAGIVSLFPLIFTPEEGPIKIGYSIVWALLVFGTLQKRVFRPVQSNVGILVHRLETLYLWGFVVLQAYVSVVHPMVFAKGGQNVVVHATAAVEAAGNLTSSVLESQHEPSPAVPAVAAATAAITEAVAGSMAQEAAPPTMARSTASEREESQAASRNTELSVSAAEFDAPQPAATNASGLLSVPVTGTAQVSAKEAESRKQEQETGAASTSSSSMEFLPLMMVSVYCSVGVIWAWIRASALYVLSES
;
A
#
# COMPACT_ATOMS: atom_id res chain seq x y z
N MET A 1 -45.94 1.21 -42.08
CA MET A 1 -46.72 0.10 -41.47
C MET A 1 -45.79 -1.04 -41.09
N SER A 2 -46.28 -2.00 -40.32
CA SER A 2 -45.60 -3.13 -39.63
C SER A 2 -44.25 -3.65 -40.13
N ALA A 3 -43.35 -3.94 -39.19
CA ALA A 3 -42.15 -4.74 -39.41
C ALA A 3 -42.45 -6.26 -39.44
N VAL A 4 -41.60 -7.03 -40.13
CA VAL A 4 -41.71 -8.49 -40.28
C VAL A 4 -41.12 -9.21 -39.05
N ARG A 5 -41.78 -10.29 -38.59
CA ARG A 5 -41.25 -11.20 -37.55
C ARG A 5 -40.50 -12.37 -38.17
N ILE A 6 -39.37 -12.74 -37.57
CA ILE A 6 -38.63 -13.98 -37.87
C ILE A 6 -39.11 -15.08 -36.90
N PRO A 7 -39.38 -16.31 -37.36
CA PRO A 7 -39.87 -17.41 -36.51
C PRO A 7 -38.77 -18.03 -35.64
N ARG A 8 -39.17 -18.65 -34.52
CA ARG A 8 -38.30 -19.49 -33.67
C ARG A 8 -38.51 -20.97 -34.00
N SER A 9 -37.44 -21.77 -33.86
CA SER A 9 -37.50 -23.24 -33.94
C SER A 9 -38.14 -23.85 -32.68
N PRO A 10 -38.73 -25.06 -32.77
CA PRO A 10 -39.44 -25.70 -31.66
C PRO A 10 -38.49 -26.43 -30.69
N SER A 11 -38.88 -26.47 -29.42
CA SER A 11 -38.26 -27.29 -28.38
C SER A 11 -38.78 -28.73 -28.42
N VAL A 12 -37.89 -29.72 -28.44
CA VAL A 12 -38.25 -31.14 -28.27
C VAL A 12 -38.45 -31.42 -26.77
N ALA A 13 -39.64 -31.87 -26.40
CA ALA A 13 -39.90 -32.50 -25.10
C ALA A 13 -39.67 -34.01 -25.20
N VAL A 14 -39.20 -34.63 -24.12
CA VAL A 14 -39.03 -36.09 -24.01
C VAL A 14 -39.84 -36.56 -22.80
N ASP A 15 -40.74 -37.50 -23.02
CA ASP A 15 -41.71 -38.01 -22.03
C ASP A 15 -41.38 -39.48 -21.70
N PRO A 16 -41.19 -39.88 -20.43
CA PRO A 16 -40.53 -41.15 -20.10
C PRO A 16 -41.50 -42.30 -19.74
N SER A 17 -41.84 -43.17 -20.71
CA SER A 17 -42.42 -44.49 -20.41
C SER A 17 -42.25 -45.52 -21.55
N ALA A 18 -42.36 -46.82 -21.21
CA ALA A 18 -42.32 -48.00 -22.10
C ALA A 18 -40.97 -48.24 -22.86
N ARG A 19 -40.34 -49.43 -22.84
CA ARG A 19 -40.80 -50.81 -22.60
C ARG A 19 -39.62 -51.71 -22.14
N SER A 20 -39.93 -52.94 -21.71
CA SER A 20 -38.97 -53.96 -21.27
C SER A 20 -38.94 -55.21 -22.18
N THR A 21 -38.11 -56.19 -21.79
CA THR A 21 -38.12 -57.64 -22.18
C THR A 21 -37.81 -58.06 -23.63
N LEU A 22 -36.64 -58.71 -23.80
CA LEU A 22 -36.39 -60.12 -24.20
C LEU A 22 -34.90 -60.39 -23.81
N ALA A 23 -34.49 -61.42 -23.05
CA ALA A 23 -34.47 -62.87 -23.27
C ALA A 23 -33.49 -63.32 -24.39
N ALA A 24 -32.70 -64.42 -24.28
CA ALA A 24 -32.27 -65.26 -23.15
C ALA A 24 -31.15 -66.25 -23.62
N ASN A 25 -30.41 -66.88 -22.68
CA ASN A 25 -29.44 -67.99 -22.87
C ASN A 25 -28.18 -67.65 -23.72
N THR A 26 -26.99 -68.19 -23.46
CA THR A 26 -26.60 -69.53 -22.96
C THR A 26 -25.55 -69.49 -21.83
N GLY A 27 -25.23 -70.64 -21.22
CA GLY A 27 -24.20 -70.72 -20.17
C GLY A 27 -23.55 -72.10 -20.03
N ILE A 28 -22.30 -72.11 -19.53
CA ILE A 28 -21.52 -73.30 -19.17
C ILE A 28 -20.85 -73.03 -17.81
N LYS A 29 -20.71 -74.05 -16.94
CA LYS A 29 -20.12 -73.94 -15.60
C LYS A 29 -18.66 -74.41 -15.59
N GLY A 30 -17.81 -73.78 -14.77
CA GLY A 30 -16.46 -74.27 -14.43
C GLY A 30 -15.67 -73.22 -13.63
N PRO A 31 -15.17 -73.51 -12.41
CA PRO A 31 -14.49 -72.52 -11.57
C PRO A 31 -12.96 -72.59 -11.66
N VAL A 32 -12.30 -71.42 -11.71
CA VAL A 32 -10.87 -71.25 -11.41
C VAL A 32 -10.68 -69.90 -10.70
N GLU A 33 -9.94 -69.88 -9.58
CA GLU A 33 -9.57 -68.62 -8.93
C GLU A 33 -8.46 -67.90 -9.72
N GLY A 34 -8.65 -66.61 -10.02
CA GLY A 34 -7.69 -65.82 -10.79
C GLY A 34 -7.64 -64.37 -10.35
N LYS A 35 -6.72 -64.03 -9.43
CA LYS A 35 -6.45 -62.64 -9.05
C LYS A 35 -5.70 -61.89 -10.16
N THR A 36 -6.40 -61.09 -10.96
CA THR A 36 -5.79 -59.95 -11.68
C THR A 36 -6.62 -58.69 -11.46
N SER A 37 -6.00 -57.69 -10.84
CA SER A 37 -6.62 -56.37 -10.62
C SER A 37 -6.77 -55.64 -11.94
N GLY A 38 -8.01 -55.25 -12.27
CA GLY A 38 -8.25 -54.17 -13.22
C GLY A 38 -7.75 -52.85 -12.62
N LYS A 39 -6.62 -52.34 -13.11
CA LYS A 39 -6.19 -50.97 -12.84
C LYS A 39 -6.97 -50.00 -13.72
N ASP A 40 -8.18 -49.64 -13.29
CA ASP A 40 -8.85 -48.47 -13.86
C ASP A 40 -8.02 -47.22 -13.56
N GLY A 41 -7.66 -46.47 -14.61
CA GLY A 41 -6.61 -45.45 -14.60
C GLY A 41 -6.96 -44.13 -13.92
N ARG A 42 -7.82 -44.14 -12.90
CA ARG A 42 -8.19 -42.93 -12.16
C ARG A 42 -7.01 -42.47 -11.32
N LYS A 43 -6.25 -41.49 -11.84
CA LYS A 43 -5.35 -40.67 -11.02
C LYS A 43 -6.21 -39.81 -10.10
N ASP A 44 -6.49 -40.32 -8.91
CA ASP A 44 -7.08 -39.49 -7.86
C ASP A 44 -6.14 -38.31 -7.58
N GLU A 45 -6.68 -37.08 -7.61
CA GLU A 45 -5.95 -35.90 -7.17
C GLU A 45 -5.76 -35.99 -5.65
N ALA A 46 -4.68 -36.65 -5.23
CA ALA A 46 -4.38 -36.89 -3.82
C ALA A 46 -4.36 -35.58 -3.02
N THR A 47 -5.45 -35.33 -2.31
CA THR A 47 -5.56 -34.22 -1.36
C THR A 47 -4.68 -34.50 -0.16
N THR A 48 -3.95 -33.49 0.30
CA THR A 48 -3.20 -33.57 1.55
C THR A 48 -4.14 -33.64 2.75
N ILE A 49 -3.60 -33.98 3.93
CA ILE A 49 -4.32 -34.00 5.22
C ILE A 49 -5.02 -32.64 5.50
N LEU A 50 -4.53 -31.55 4.92
CA LEU A 50 -5.08 -30.19 5.03
C LEU A 50 -6.15 -29.84 3.99
N GLY A 51 -6.59 -30.79 3.16
CA GLY A 51 -7.58 -30.53 2.10
C GLY A 51 -7.07 -29.63 0.97
N LEU A 52 -5.74 -29.59 0.78
CA LEU A 52 -5.09 -28.92 -0.35
C LEU A 52 -4.82 -29.95 -1.46
N LEU A 53 -5.05 -29.57 -2.72
CA LEU A 53 -4.61 -30.35 -3.88
C LEU A 53 -3.08 -30.35 -3.92
N ARG A 54 -2.49 -31.42 -4.48
CA ARG A 54 -1.03 -31.56 -4.58
C ARG A 54 -0.32 -30.32 -5.15
N LEU A 55 -0.83 -29.76 -6.24
CA LEU A 55 -0.26 -28.57 -6.89
C LEU A 55 -0.33 -27.32 -6.00
N GLU A 56 -1.38 -27.19 -5.18
CA GLU A 56 -1.54 -26.07 -4.24
C GLU A 56 -0.51 -26.18 -3.10
N TRP A 57 -0.26 -27.41 -2.62
CA TRP A 57 0.79 -27.69 -1.64
C TRP A 57 2.20 -27.46 -2.19
N GLU A 58 2.48 -27.91 -3.41
CA GLU A 58 3.75 -27.66 -4.11
C GLU A 58 4.00 -26.15 -4.33
N LEU A 59 2.96 -25.39 -4.71
CA LEU A 59 3.03 -23.93 -4.84
C LEU A 59 3.28 -23.23 -3.49
N LEU A 60 2.54 -23.60 -2.44
CA LEU A 60 2.71 -23.04 -1.09
C LEU A 60 4.11 -23.31 -0.54
N THR A 61 4.59 -24.56 -0.63
CA THR A 61 5.93 -24.93 -0.14
C THR A 61 7.04 -24.23 -0.91
N LEU A 62 6.94 -24.10 -2.23
CA LEU A 62 7.90 -23.33 -3.03
C LEU A 62 7.90 -21.84 -2.69
N SER A 63 6.72 -21.23 -2.53
CA SER A 63 6.57 -19.83 -2.10
C SER A 63 7.23 -19.59 -0.75
N THR A 64 6.89 -20.41 0.25
CA THR A 64 7.44 -20.29 1.60
C THR A 64 8.95 -20.52 1.61
N ALA A 65 9.47 -21.53 0.91
CA ALA A 65 10.90 -21.79 0.82
C ALA A 65 11.69 -20.60 0.23
N VAL A 66 11.19 -20.00 -0.85
CA VAL A 66 11.79 -18.79 -1.44
C VAL A 66 11.78 -17.61 -0.45
N LYS A 67 10.69 -17.42 0.29
CA LYS A 67 10.55 -16.31 1.24
C LYS A 67 11.40 -16.48 2.50
N LEU A 68 11.56 -17.72 2.99
CA LEU A 68 12.49 -18.04 4.08
C LEU A 68 13.95 -17.76 3.69
N LEU A 69 14.34 -18.03 2.44
CA LEU A 69 15.70 -17.72 1.94
C LEU A 69 16.01 -16.21 1.88
N LEU A 70 15.00 -15.34 1.94
CA LEU A 70 15.18 -13.88 1.95
C LEU A 70 15.37 -13.29 3.36
N PHE A 71 15.25 -14.09 4.43
CA PHE A 71 15.38 -13.61 5.81
C PHE A 71 16.69 -12.82 6.10
N PRO A 72 17.86 -13.19 5.54
CA PRO A 72 19.10 -12.44 5.74
C PRO A 72 19.19 -11.09 5.00
N THR A 73 18.33 -10.85 4.00
CA THR A 73 18.43 -9.68 3.11
C THR A 73 18.11 -8.35 3.81
N TYR A 74 18.61 -7.26 3.21
CA TYR A 74 18.33 -5.86 3.53
C TYR A 74 16.87 -5.62 3.94
N HIS A 75 16.70 -4.78 4.96
CA HIS A 75 15.41 -4.24 5.41
C HIS A 75 15.45 -2.71 5.41
N SER A 76 14.33 -2.06 5.11
CA SER A 76 14.25 -0.59 5.15
C SER A 76 13.87 -0.06 6.54
N THR A 77 13.75 1.26 6.67
CA THR A 77 13.13 1.95 7.82
C THR A 77 11.75 1.42 8.18
N ASP A 78 10.99 0.89 7.20
CA ASP A 78 9.64 0.34 7.43
C ASP A 78 9.67 -0.90 8.37
N PHE A 79 10.84 -1.55 8.53
CA PHE A 79 11.08 -2.59 9.55
C PHE A 79 10.99 -2.01 10.97
N GLU A 80 11.73 -0.94 11.24
CA GLU A 80 11.75 -0.30 12.55
C GLU A 80 10.42 0.40 12.85
N VAL A 81 9.76 0.98 11.84
CA VAL A 81 8.39 1.49 11.97
C VAL A 81 7.44 0.40 12.46
N HIS A 82 7.43 -0.76 11.80
CA HIS A 82 6.57 -1.86 12.22
C HIS A 82 7.00 -2.49 13.55
N ARG A 83 8.30 -2.53 13.89
CA ARG A 83 8.78 -2.97 15.22
C ARG A 83 8.29 -2.03 16.31
N ASN A 84 8.42 -0.72 16.12
CA ASN A 84 7.95 0.29 17.06
C ASN A 84 6.42 0.20 17.27
N TRP A 85 5.64 -0.12 16.23
CA TRP A 85 4.20 -0.36 16.39
C TRP A 85 3.87 -1.60 17.23
N LEU A 86 4.70 -2.65 17.21
CA LEU A 86 4.57 -3.76 18.17
C LEU A 86 4.84 -3.27 19.60
N ALA A 87 5.88 -2.46 19.81
CA ALA A 87 6.23 -1.91 21.12
C ALA A 87 5.14 -0.98 21.69
N ILE A 88 4.68 0.00 20.90
CA ILE A 88 3.57 0.93 21.24
C ILE A 88 2.35 0.12 21.67
N THR A 89 1.88 -0.78 20.80
CA THR A 89 0.61 -1.47 21.04
C THR A 89 0.69 -2.48 22.18
N ARG A 90 1.87 -3.08 22.44
CA ARG A 90 2.05 -4.04 23.54
C ARG A 90 2.17 -3.41 24.92
N THR A 91 2.80 -2.23 24.98
CA THR A 91 3.27 -1.62 26.23
C THR A 91 2.32 -0.54 26.75
N LEU A 92 1.61 0.16 25.87
CA LEU A 92 0.71 1.26 26.22
C LEU A 92 -0.77 0.85 26.16
N PRO A 93 -1.66 1.47 26.97
CA PRO A 93 -3.10 1.29 26.84
C PRO A 93 -3.62 1.92 25.54
N ILE A 94 -4.77 1.44 25.06
CA ILE A 94 -5.30 1.76 23.73
C ILE A 94 -5.45 3.27 23.49
N ARG A 95 -5.79 4.04 24.54
CA ARG A 95 -5.97 5.50 24.45
C ARG A 95 -4.69 6.27 24.06
N ASP A 96 -3.51 5.76 24.40
CA ASP A 96 -2.23 6.46 24.25
C ASP A 96 -1.53 6.14 22.91
N TRP A 97 -2.00 5.12 22.18
CA TRP A 97 -1.37 4.58 20.97
C TRP A 97 -1.09 5.60 19.85
N TYR A 98 -1.86 6.69 19.77
CA TYR A 98 -1.70 7.75 18.78
C TYR A 98 -1.04 9.04 19.35
N PHE A 99 -0.83 9.11 20.66
CA PHE A 99 -0.14 10.20 21.36
C PHE A 99 1.37 9.93 21.50
N GLU A 100 1.79 8.66 21.49
CA GLU A 100 3.20 8.26 21.53
C GLU A 100 4.04 9.03 20.48
N ALA A 101 5.21 9.52 20.92
CA ALA A 101 6.14 10.34 20.15
C ALA A 101 7.61 10.22 20.62
N THR A 102 7.96 9.21 21.42
CA THR A 102 9.34 8.87 21.84
C THR A 102 10.24 8.65 20.63
N SER A 103 9.65 8.14 19.53
CA SER A 103 10.30 7.98 18.24
C SER A 103 9.50 8.71 17.15
N GLN A 104 10.21 9.12 16.09
CA GLN A 104 9.61 9.61 14.84
C GLN A 104 8.69 8.58 14.16
N TRP A 105 8.82 7.29 14.51
CA TRP A 105 8.08 6.18 13.95
C TRP A 105 6.69 5.98 14.59
N THR A 106 5.82 6.99 14.46
CA THR A 106 4.49 7.01 15.10
C THR A 106 3.47 6.10 14.42
N LEU A 107 2.37 5.81 15.12
CA LEU A 107 1.30 4.93 14.64
C LEU A 107 0.38 5.66 13.65
N ASP A 108 0.66 5.50 12.35
CA ASP A 108 0.00 6.26 11.28
C ASP A 108 -1.11 5.47 10.54
N TYR A 109 -1.40 4.22 10.96
CA TYR A 109 -2.43 3.35 10.35
C TYR A 109 -3.69 3.23 11.24
N PRO A 110 -4.88 2.92 10.68
CA PRO A 110 -6.14 2.93 11.44
C PRO A 110 -6.25 1.74 12.42
N PRO A 111 -7.20 1.76 13.37
CA PRO A 111 -7.15 0.91 14.56
C PRO A 111 -7.15 -0.60 14.33
N PHE A 112 -7.73 -1.14 13.24
CA PHE A 112 -7.57 -2.58 12.95
C PHE A 112 -6.11 -2.97 12.68
N PHE A 113 -5.28 -2.08 12.14
CA PHE A 113 -3.84 -2.34 11.99
C PHE A 113 -3.10 -2.22 13.33
N ALA A 114 -3.58 -1.36 14.22
CA ALA A 114 -3.09 -1.29 15.59
C ALA A 114 -3.43 -2.59 16.36
N TYR A 115 -4.67 -3.12 16.24
CA TYR A 115 -5.04 -4.42 16.80
C TYR A 115 -4.30 -5.59 16.15
N PHE A 116 -4.02 -5.54 14.85
CA PHE A 116 -3.15 -6.50 14.15
C PHE A 116 -1.72 -6.47 14.72
N SER A 117 -1.14 -5.28 14.90
CA SER A 117 0.16 -5.09 15.53
C SER A 117 0.16 -5.60 16.98
N TRP A 118 -0.88 -5.31 17.75
CA TRP A 118 -1.08 -5.81 19.11
C TRP A 118 -1.10 -7.34 19.18
N ILE A 119 -1.81 -8.00 18.26
CA ILE A 119 -1.82 -9.48 18.14
C ILE A 119 -0.41 -10.01 17.83
N LEU A 120 0.28 -9.41 16.85
CA LEU A 120 1.65 -9.78 16.49
C LEU A 120 2.69 -9.44 17.59
N ALA A 121 2.35 -8.61 18.57
CA ALA A 121 3.22 -8.29 19.69
C ALA A 121 3.03 -9.21 20.91
N GLN A 122 1.98 -10.05 20.96
CA GLN A 122 1.76 -10.96 22.11
C GLN A 122 2.83 -12.06 22.25
N PRO A 123 3.25 -12.77 21.17
CA PRO A 123 4.26 -13.82 21.28
C PRO A 123 5.70 -13.32 21.13
N ALA A 124 5.91 -12.07 20.71
CA ALA A 124 7.25 -11.51 20.49
C ALA A 124 8.21 -11.66 21.69
N PRO A 125 7.81 -11.41 22.95
CA PRO A 125 8.70 -11.56 24.11
C PRO A 125 9.15 -12.99 24.40
N LEU A 126 8.52 -14.00 23.79
CA LEU A 126 8.92 -15.41 23.90
C LEU A 126 10.08 -15.76 22.96
N VAL A 127 10.37 -14.90 21.98
CA VAL A 127 11.48 -15.02 21.04
C VAL A 127 12.57 -14.01 21.39
N ASP A 128 12.19 -12.76 21.64
CA ASP A 128 13.10 -11.69 22.02
C ASP A 128 12.33 -10.53 22.70
N PRO A 129 12.60 -10.21 23.98
CA PRO A 129 11.86 -9.17 24.70
C PRO A 129 12.13 -7.76 24.16
N LEU A 130 13.27 -7.51 23.50
CA LEU A 130 13.62 -6.17 23.01
C LEU A 130 12.75 -5.73 21.82
N ILE A 131 12.12 -6.67 21.11
CA ILE A 131 11.17 -6.37 20.00
C ILE A 131 10.09 -5.39 20.47
N VAL A 132 9.55 -5.58 21.68
CA VAL A 132 8.43 -4.78 22.22
C VAL A 132 8.88 -3.67 23.17
N SER A 133 10.17 -3.47 23.38
CA SER A 133 10.69 -2.36 24.19
C SER A 133 10.57 -1.04 23.42
N LEU A 134 10.05 -0.01 24.10
CA LEU A 134 9.87 1.34 23.52
C LEU A 134 11.18 2.14 23.47
N HIS A 135 12.11 1.89 24.40
CA HIS A 135 13.36 2.64 24.51
C HIS A 135 14.57 1.78 24.11
N GLU A 136 14.73 0.60 24.71
CA GLU A 136 15.86 -0.29 24.46
C GLU A 136 15.75 -1.06 23.12
N GLY A 137 14.54 -1.10 22.55
CA GLY A 137 14.27 -1.72 21.26
C GLY A 137 14.49 -0.82 20.05
N LEU A 138 14.80 0.47 20.24
CA LEU A 138 14.95 1.42 19.14
C LEU A 138 16.10 1.03 18.21
N GLU A 139 15.79 0.92 16.92
CA GLU A 139 16.69 0.43 15.85
C GLU A 139 17.27 -0.98 16.09
N TYR A 140 16.64 -1.77 16.98
CA TYR A 140 17.14 -3.08 17.38
C TYR A 140 16.99 -4.15 16.29
N ALA A 141 18.08 -4.39 15.56
CA ALA A 141 18.14 -5.24 14.39
C ALA A 141 18.92 -6.56 14.60
N ALA A 142 18.82 -7.20 15.77
CA ALA A 142 19.43 -8.51 16.01
C ALA A 142 18.75 -9.65 15.22
N TRP A 143 19.43 -10.79 15.04
CA TRP A 143 18.89 -11.92 14.28
C TRP A 143 17.52 -12.44 14.80
N PRO A 144 17.27 -12.61 16.12
CA PRO A 144 15.97 -13.07 16.60
C PRO A 144 14.83 -12.11 16.26
N CYS A 145 15.05 -10.79 16.44
CA CYS A 145 14.14 -9.74 15.99
C CYS A 145 13.85 -9.83 14.48
N LYS A 146 14.89 -9.90 13.62
CA LYS A 146 14.70 -10.04 12.16
C LYS A 146 13.94 -11.31 11.80
N ALA A 147 14.30 -12.46 12.38
CA ALA A 147 13.66 -13.74 12.11
C ALA A 147 12.19 -13.74 12.53
N TYR A 148 11.87 -13.17 13.70
CA TYR A 148 10.49 -12.99 14.16
C TYR A 148 9.67 -12.12 13.21
N MET A 149 10.18 -10.93 12.91
CA MET A 149 9.50 -9.94 12.06
C MET A 149 9.31 -10.47 10.62
N ARG A 150 10.30 -11.15 10.04
CA ARG A 150 10.16 -11.79 8.72
C ARG A 150 9.15 -12.95 8.77
N ALA A 151 9.10 -13.72 9.86
CA ALA A 151 8.14 -14.81 10.03
C ALA A 151 6.69 -14.31 10.16
N THR A 152 6.42 -13.19 10.85
CA THR A 152 5.06 -12.63 10.93
C THR A 152 4.56 -12.18 9.56
N VAL A 153 5.42 -11.62 8.69
CA VAL A 153 5.07 -11.30 7.30
C VAL A 153 4.68 -12.56 6.52
N VAL A 154 5.50 -13.62 6.55
CA VAL A 154 5.20 -14.89 5.85
C VAL A 154 3.93 -15.58 6.39
N VAL A 155 3.72 -15.59 7.71
CA VAL A 155 2.52 -16.20 8.32
C VAL A 155 1.24 -15.42 7.98
N THR A 156 1.29 -14.09 7.96
CA THR A 156 0.11 -13.27 7.66
C THR A 156 -0.21 -13.19 6.17
N GLU A 157 0.79 -13.38 5.29
CA GLU A 157 0.59 -13.57 3.84
C GLU A 157 -0.23 -14.82 3.51
N LEU A 158 -0.35 -15.81 4.42
CA LEU A 158 -1.25 -16.97 4.22
C LEU A 158 -2.71 -16.54 3.98
N MET A 159 -3.12 -15.34 4.43
CA MET A 159 -4.41 -14.73 4.08
C MET A 159 -4.59 -14.56 2.56
N LEU A 160 -3.54 -14.08 1.87
CA LEU A 160 -3.50 -13.94 0.41
C LEU A 160 -3.43 -15.31 -0.27
N ALA A 161 -2.59 -16.21 0.23
CA ALA A 161 -2.47 -17.54 -0.33
C ALA A 161 -3.83 -18.27 -0.30
N ALA A 162 -4.55 -18.22 0.82
CA ALA A 162 -5.89 -18.79 0.95
C ALA A 162 -6.92 -18.14 -0.01
N ALA A 163 -6.92 -16.81 -0.14
CA ALA A 163 -7.79 -16.09 -1.07
C ALA A 163 -7.53 -16.47 -2.54
N LEU A 164 -6.25 -16.54 -2.93
CA LEU A 164 -5.83 -16.90 -4.29
C LEU A 164 -6.18 -18.34 -4.64
N LEU A 165 -6.02 -19.28 -3.69
CA LEU A 165 -6.47 -20.67 -3.86
C LEU A 165 -8.00 -20.77 -3.96
N ALA A 166 -8.74 -19.96 -3.19
CA ALA A 166 -10.20 -19.88 -3.32
C ALA A 166 -10.63 -19.37 -4.71
N HIS A 167 -9.97 -18.35 -5.28
CA HIS A 167 -10.16 -17.93 -6.68
C HIS A 167 -9.74 -19.00 -7.69
N ALA A 168 -8.66 -19.75 -7.42
CA ALA A 168 -8.17 -20.81 -8.29
C ALA A 168 -9.21 -21.92 -8.45
N ARG A 169 -9.75 -22.42 -7.33
CA ARG A 169 -10.73 -23.51 -7.24
C ARG A 169 -12.05 -23.17 -7.95
N LEU A 170 -12.53 -21.93 -7.85
CA LEU A 170 -13.75 -21.48 -8.54
C LEU A 170 -13.67 -21.61 -10.07
N GLY A 171 -12.49 -21.41 -10.66
CA GLY A 171 -12.29 -21.61 -12.10
C GLY A 171 -12.57 -23.06 -12.49
N ALA A 172 -11.89 -24.01 -11.84
CA ALA A 172 -12.05 -25.45 -12.12
C ALA A 172 -13.50 -25.92 -11.91
N GLN A 173 -14.15 -25.51 -10.81
CA GLN A 173 -15.52 -25.92 -10.50
C GLN A 173 -16.55 -25.41 -11.52
N ARG A 174 -16.40 -24.19 -12.04
CA ARG A 174 -17.31 -23.66 -13.07
C ARG A 174 -17.05 -24.30 -14.45
N THR A 175 -15.80 -24.58 -14.82
CA THR A 175 -15.48 -25.34 -16.06
C THR A 175 -16.11 -26.73 -16.04
N MET A 176 -15.94 -27.51 -14.96
CA MET A 176 -16.57 -28.84 -14.81
C MET A 176 -18.10 -28.80 -14.94
N LYS A 177 -18.74 -27.71 -14.51
CA LYS A 177 -20.21 -27.57 -14.53
C LYS A 177 -20.77 -27.05 -15.86
N MET A 178 -19.94 -26.49 -16.74
CA MET A 178 -20.36 -25.88 -18.01
C MET A 178 -20.25 -26.85 -19.21
N GLY A 179 -19.64 -28.02 -19.04
CA GLY A 179 -19.48 -29.04 -20.09
C GLY A 179 -18.46 -28.70 -21.19
N TYR A 180 -18.01 -27.45 -21.27
CA TYR A 180 -16.92 -27.02 -22.14
C TYR A 180 -15.58 -27.40 -21.51
N ALA A 181 -14.99 -28.51 -21.97
CA ALA A 181 -13.61 -28.82 -21.69
C ALA A 181 -12.71 -27.91 -22.53
N ASP A 182 -11.70 -27.29 -21.92
CA ASP A 182 -10.56 -26.78 -22.67
C ASP A 182 -9.81 -28.01 -23.22
N ASP A 183 -9.78 -28.22 -24.54
CA ASP A 183 -9.03 -29.32 -25.20
C ASP A 183 -7.50 -29.31 -24.96
N VAL A 184 -7.02 -28.40 -24.11
CA VAL A 184 -5.63 -28.20 -23.68
C VAL A 184 -5.37 -28.77 -22.26
N SER A 185 -6.41 -29.12 -21.47
CA SER A 185 -6.28 -29.43 -20.04
C SER A 185 -6.16 -30.93 -19.70
N THR A 186 -5.37 -31.71 -20.45
CA THR A 186 -5.07 -33.13 -20.12
C THR A 186 -3.76 -33.35 -19.35
N ALA A 187 -2.95 -32.30 -19.13
CA ALA A 187 -1.66 -32.41 -18.43
C ALA A 187 -1.17 -31.16 -17.67
N GLY A 188 -1.95 -30.06 -17.61
CA GLY A 188 -1.45 -28.75 -17.14
C GLY A 188 -2.36 -28.04 -16.15
N ALA A 189 -1.76 -27.17 -15.31
CA ALA A 189 -2.47 -26.34 -14.35
C ALA A 189 -3.54 -25.43 -15.00
N SER A 190 -4.62 -25.13 -14.29
CA SER A 190 -5.68 -24.25 -14.77
C SER A 190 -5.21 -22.80 -14.91
N THR A 191 -5.93 -22.01 -15.71
CA THR A 191 -5.59 -20.60 -15.92
C THR A 191 -5.76 -19.78 -14.62
N SER A 192 -6.72 -20.15 -13.77
CA SER A 192 -6.91 -19.54 -12.45
C SER A 192 -5.82 -19.94 -11.45
N GLN A 193 -5.30 -21.17 -11.50
CA GLN A 193 -4.12 -21.59 -10.72
C GLN A 193 -2.86 -20.83 -11.16
N LEU A 194 -2.68 -20.58 -12.47
CA LEU A 194 -1.56 -19.80 -12.98
C LEU A 194 -1.60 -18.33 -12.50
N LEU A 195 -2.77 -17.70 -12.48
CA LEU A 195 -2.92 -16.34 -11.93
C LEU A 195 -2.68 -16.30 -10.41
N ALA A 196 -3.13 -17.34 -9.67
CA ALA A 196 -2.83 -17.48 -8.24
C ALA A 196 -1.32 -17.64 -7.97
N ALA A 197 -0.63 -18.48 -8.74
CA ALA A 197 0.82 -18.64 -8.64
C ALA A 197 1.58 -17.34 -9.02
N SER A 198 1.14 -16.67 -10.08
CA SER A 198 1.66 -15.37 -10.53
C SER A 198 1.58 -14.30 -9.43
N LEU A 199 0.48 -14.27 -8.68
CA LEU A 199 0.27 -13.30 -7.59
C LEU A 199 1.03 -13.68 -6.31
N LEU A 200 1.01 -14.95 -5.90
CA LEU A 200 1.74 -15.39 -4.69
C LEU A 200 3.27 -15.25 -4.83
N MET A 201 3.78 -15.38 -6.06
CA MET A 201 5.20 -15.21 -6.42
C MET A 201 5.48 -13.84 -7.07
N HIS A 202 4.60 -12.84 -6.90
CA HIS A 202 4.73 -11.57 -7.60
C HIS A 202 5.98 -10.78 -7.13
N PRO A 203 6.91 -10.38 -8.03
CA PRO A 203 8.16 -9.73 -7.65
C PRO A 203 7.96 -8.44 -6.84
N GLY A 204 6.88 -7.69 -7.11
CA GLY A 204 6.54 -6.51 -6.31
C GLY A 204 6.19 -6.82 -4.85
N LEU A 205 5.58 -7.97 -4.54
CA LEU A 205 5.33 -8.38 -3.15
C LEU A 205 6.61 -8.89 -2.49
N ILE A 206 7.44 -9.64 -3.22
CA ILE A 206 8.78 -10.05 -2.75
C ILE A 206 9.64 -8.83 -2.40
N ILE A 207 9.68 -7.83 -3.27
CA ILE A 207 10.43 -6.58 -3.06
C ILE A 207 9.89 -5.79 -1.87
N ILE A 208 8.57 -5.53 -1.80
CA ILE A 208 8.01 -4.61 -0.82
C ILE A 208 7.85 -5.26 0.57
N ASP A 209 7.38 -6.51 0.63
CA ASP A 209 7.07 -7.17 1.91
C ASP A 209 8.23 -8.00 2.43
N HIS A 210 8.83 -8.85 1.59
CA HIS A 210 9.83 -9.85 2.03
C HIS A 210 11.28 -9.34 2.05
N ILE A 211 11.58 -8.23 1.34
CA ILE A 211 12.87 -7.53 1.40
C ILE A 211 12.71 -6.17 2.10
N HIS A 212 12.02 -5.20 1.49
CA HIS A 212 11.86 -3.83 2.03
C HIS A 212 11.17 -3.77 3.40
N PHE A 213 10.36 -4.78 3.74
CA PHE A 213 9.59 -4.98 4.98
C PHE A 213 8.28 -4.18 5.07
N GLN A 214 7.17 -4.83 4.69
CA GLN A 214 5.79 -4.38 4.90
C GLN A 214 4.83 -5.59 4.95
N TYR A 215 3.56 -5.35 5.31
CA TYR A 215 2.50 -6.37 5.39
C TYR A 215 1.48 -6.29 4.24
N ASN A 216 1.86 -5.89 3.02
CA ASN A 216 0.86 -5.67 1.95
C ASN A 216 0.24 -6.98 1.46
N GLY A 217 0.96 -8.10 1.48
CA GLY A 217 0.43 -9.42 1.14
C GLY A 217 -0.82 -9.76 1.96
N PHE A 218 -0.76 -9.60 3.29
CA PHE A 218 -1.93 -9.74 4.18
C PHE A 218 -3.12 -8.86 3.73
N LEU A 219 -2.86 -7.58 3.47
CA LEU A 219 -3.88 -6.59 3.07
C LEU A 219 -4.49 -6.88 1.69
N PHE A 220 -3.67 -7.22 0.71
CA PHE A 220 -4.12 -7.68 -0.61
C PHE A 220 -4.82 -9.04 -0.52
N GLY A 221 -4.56 -9.85 0.51
CA GLY A 221 -5.33 -11.05 0.82
C GLY A 221 -6.76 -10.73 1.27
N VAL A 222 -6.95 -9.74 2.13
CA VAL A 222 -8.28 -9.25 2.51
C VAL A 222 -9.01 -8.64 1.30
N LEU A 223 -8.30 -7.91 0.42
CA LEU A 223 -8.86 -7.45 -0.87
C LEU A 223 -9.25 -8.62 -1.79
N ALA A 224 -8.40 -9.64 -1.91
CA ALA A 224 -8.67 -10.81 -2.73
C ALA A 224 -9.87 -11.60 -2.20
N TRP A 225 -10.08 -11.66 -0.88
CA TRP A 225 -11.28 -12.21 -0.25
C TRP A 225 -12.54 -11.38 -0.49
N SER A 226 -12.48 -10.05 -0.46
CA SER A 226 -13.66 -9.22 -0.80
C SER A 226 -14.04 -9.34 -2.28
N LEU A 227 -13.04 -9.39 -3.18
CA LEU A 227 -13.23 -9.72 -4.60
C LEU A 227 -13.77 -11.16 -4.80
N TRP A 228 -13.33 -12.14 -4.00
CA TRP A 228 -13.88 -13.50 -4.02
C TRP A 228 -15.36 -13.51 -3.62
N ALA A 229 -15.72 -12.80 -2.55
CA ALA A 229 -17.10 -12.68 -2.10
C ALA A 229 -18.00 -11.99 -3.14
N ALA A 230 -17.47 -10.99 -3.87
CA ALA A 230 -18.15 -10.38 -5.02
C ALA A 230 -18.35 -11.34 -6.22
N ARG A 231 -17.40 -12.25 -6.46
CA ARG A 231 -17.45 -13.26 -7.54
C ARG A 231 -18.44 -14.41 -7.25
N GLU A 232 -18.72 -14.62 -5.98
CA GLU A 232 -19.55 -15.68 -5.43
C GLU A 232 -20.92 -15.18 -4.92
N ASP A 233 -21.35 -14.01 -5.40
CA ASP A 233 -22.65 -13.42 -5.12
C ASP A 233 -22.97 -13.28 -3.61
N LYS A 234 -21.92 -13.00 -2.80
CA LYS A 234 -21.97 -12.79 -1.34
C LYS A 234 -21.72 -11.30 -1.01
N PRO A 235 -22.64 -10.37 -1.36
CA PRO A 235 -22.41 -8.93 -1.28
C PRO A 235 -22.16 -8.44 0.16
N LEU A 236 -22.78 -9.05 1.17
CA LEU A 236 -22.56 -8.68 2.57
C LEU A 236 -21.14 -9.02 3.04
N TRP A 237 -20.59 -10.17 2.65
CA TRP A 237 -19.19 -10.51 2.92
C TRP A 237 -18.23 -9.60 2.15
N CYS A 238 -18.54 -9.26 0.89
CA CYS A 238 -17.77 -8.29 0.11
C CYS A 238 -17.70 -6.93 0.83
N ALA A 239 -18.85 -6.41 1.30
CA ALA A 239 -18.92 -5.16 2.05
C ALA A 239 -18.12 -5.21 3.36
N PHE A 240 -18.34 -6.24 4.19
CA PHE A 240 -17.66 -6.42 5.48
C PHE A 240 -16.15 -6.55 5.35
N LEU A 241 -15.67 -7.36 4.41
CA LEU A 241 -14.23 -7.56 4.18
C LEU A 241 -13.58 -6.27 3.64
N PHE A 242 -14.27 -5.52 2.77
CA PHE A 242 -13.75 -4.29 2.23
C PHE A 242 -13.74 -3.14 3.25
N SER A 243 -14.78 -2.96 4.08
CA SER A 243 -14.72 -1.94 5.14
C SER A 243 -13.76 -2.33 6.27
N SER A 244 -13.53 -3.62 6.52
CA SER A 244 -12.42 -4.08 7.35
C SER A 244 -11.05 -3.69 6.77
N LEU A 245 -10.87 -3.82 5.44
CA LEU A 245 -9.64 -3.41 4.75
C LEU A 245 -9.39 -1.89 4.84
N LEU A 246 -10.43 -1.05 4.75
CA LEU A 246 -10.31 0.39 4.96
C LEU A 246 -9.82 0.73 6.38
N ASN A 247 -10.25 -0.04 7.38
CA ASN A 247 -9.78 0.09 8.76
C ASN A 247 -8.38 -0.52 9.00
N LEU A 248 -7.85 -1.32 8.07
CA LEU A 248 -6.48 -1.84 8.10
C LEU A 248 -5.47 -0.92 7.39
N LYS A 249 -5.83 -0.28 6.27
CA LYS A 249 -4.98 0.72 5.60
C LYS A 249 -5.85 1.67 4.78
N HIS A 250 -5.88 2.95 5.18
CA HIS A 250 -6.76 3.95 4.58
C HIS A 250 -6.54 4.14 3.07
N ILE A 251 -5.37 3.77 2.53
CA ILE A 251 -5.03 3.87 1.10
C ILE A 251 -6.02 3.15 0.17
N TYR A 252 -6.73 2.12 0.66
CA TYR A 252 -7.75 1.42 -0.13
C TYR A 252 -9.02 2.26 -0.38
N VAL A 253 -9.14 3.47 0.20
CA VAL A 253 -10.20 4.43 -0.12
C VAL A 253 -10.23 4.76 -1.62
N TYR A 254 -9.08 4.74 -2.31
CA TYR A 254 -9.00 4.98 -3.74
C TYR A 254 -9.73 3.94 -4.59
N VAL A 255 -9.89 2.70 -4.10
CA VAL A 255 -10.65 1.64 -4.77
C VAL A 255 -12.05 1.44 -4.19
N ALA A 256 -12.47 2.28 -3.24
CA ALA A 256 -13.80 2.20 -2.62
C ALA A 256 -15.00 2.56 -3.54
N PRO A 257 -14.92 3.55 -4.46
CA PRO A 257 -16.05 3.86 -5.35
C PRO A 257 -16.55 2.66 -6.17
N PRO A 258 -15.68 1.81 -6.77
CA PRO A 258 -16.10 0.55 -7.39
C PRO A 258 -16.94 -0.35 -6.48
N PHE A 259 -16.56 -0.52 -5.21
CA PHE A 259 -17.31 -1.37 -4.26
C PHE A 259 -18.68 -0.76 -3.94
N LEU A 260 -18.74 0.55 -3.67
CA LEU A 260 -19.98 1.26 -3.43
C LEU A 260 -20.96 1.12 -4.60
N ILE A 261 -20.50 1.42 -5.81
CA ILE A 261 -21.33 1.38 -7.03
C ILE A 261 -21.73 -0.07 -7.36
N PHE A 262 -20.82 -1.03 -7.26
CA PHE A 262 -21.14 -2.44 -7.50
C PHE A 262 -22.18 -2.98 -6.50
N LEU A 263 -22.02 -2.72 -5.19
CA LEU A 263 -22.97 -3.20 -4.18
C LEU A 263 -24.34 -2.51 -4.30
N LEU A 264 -24.36 -1.19 -4.51
CA LEU A 264 -25.60 -0.42 -4.72
C LEU A 264 -26.35 -0.90 -5.97
N ARG A 265 -25.64 -1.30 -7.03
CA ARG A 265 -26.24 -1.67 -8.32
C ARG A 265 -26.52 -3.17 -8.51
N SER A 266 -25.77 -4.06 -7.84
CA SER A 266 -25.99 -5.52 -7.91
C SER A 266 -26.95 -6.02 -6.84
N TYR A 267 -26.81 -5.54 -5.60
CA TYR A 267 -27.57 -6.04 -4.45
C TYR A 267 -28.78 -5.16 -4.11
N VAL A 268 -28.58 -3.84 -3.96
CA VAL A 268 -29.62 -2.91 -3.48
C VAL A 268 -30.64 -2.58 -4.58
N LEU A 269 -30.16 -2.24 -5.79
CA LEU A 269 -30.97 -1.91 -6.98
C LEU A 269 -30.63 -2.80 -8.19
N PRO A 270 -30.99 -4.11 -8.17
CA PRO A 270 -30.75 -5.05 -9.27
C PRO A 270 -31.27 -4.60 -10.62
N VAL A 271 -30.73 -5.19 -11.69
CA VAL A 271 -31.23 -4.98 -13.06
C VAL A 271 -32.68 -5.47 -13.16
N GLY A 272 -33.60 -4.59 -13.54
CA GLY A 272 -35.03 -4.90 -13.68
C GLY A 272 -35.92 -4.60 -12.46
N SER A 273 -35.38 -4.03 -11.38
CA SER A 273 -36.19 -3.54 -10.25
C SER A 273 -37.28 -2.55 -10.69
N ARG A 274 -38.47 -2.70 -10.12
CA ARG A 274 -39.66 -1.87 -10.34
C ARG A 274 -39.92 -1.00 -9.12
N ALA A 275 -40.80 0.01 -9.26
CA ALA A 275 -41.21 0.86 -8.13
C ALA A 275 -41.80 0.06 -6.95
N SER A 276 -42.44 -1.08 -7.21
CA SER A 276 -42.94 -2.03 -6.21
C SER A 276 -41.84 -2.73 -5.37
N ASP A 277 -40.58 -2.67 -5.80
CA ASP A 277 -39.45 -3.27 -5.09
C ASP A 277 -38.79 -2.29 -4.10
N LEU A 278 -39.19 -1.01 -4.09
CA LEU A 278 -38.54 0.06 -3.33
C LEU A 278 -38.36 -0.26 -1.83
N GLY A 279 -39.36 -0.86 -1.18
CA GLY A 279 -39.24 -1.28 0.22
C GLY A 279 -38.14 -2.31 0.46
N ARG A 280 -38.04 -3.31 -0.43
CA ARG A 280 -36.95 -4.32 -0.40
C ARG A 280 -35.59 -3.72 -0.76
N SER A 281 -35.56 -2.68 -1.59
CA SER A 281 -34.33 -1.93 -1.86
C SER A 281 -33.87 -1.11 -0.65
N VAL A 282 -34.78 -0.46 0.08
CA VAL A 282 -34.48 0.24 1.34
C VAL A 282 -33.99 -0.75 2.43
N GLU A 283 -34.65 -1.90 2.58
CA GLU A 283 -34.23 -2.98 3.48
C GLU A 283 -32.78 -3.45 3.20
N ARG A 284 -32.45 -3.69 1.92
CA ARG A 284 -31.10 -4.06 1.49
C ARG A 284 -30.08 -2.94 1.66
N LEU A 285 -30.47 -1.69 1.46
CA LEU A 285 -29.61 -0.52 1.69
C LEU A 285 -29.25 -0.40 3.18
N ILE A 286 -30.23 -0.58 4.07
CA ILE A 286 -30.01 -0.61 5.52
C ILE A 286 -29.11 -1.80 5.88
N THR A 287 -29.36 -2.98 5.32
CA THR A 287 -28.58 -4.19 5.61
C THR A 287 -27.12 -4.06 5.19
N VAL A 288 -26.83 -3.60 3.96
CA VAL A 288 -25.45 -3.39 3.52
C VAL A 288 -24.80 -2.21 4.25
N GLY A 289 -25.56 -1.17 4.62
CA GLY A 289 -25.09 -0.07 5.44
C GLY A 289 -24.63 -0.53 6.83
N VAL A 290 -25.47 -1.26 7.56
CA VAL A 290 -25.13 -1.85 8.87
C VAL A 290 -23.92 -2.76 8.76
N VAL A 291 -23.89 -3.67 7.78
CA VAL A 291 -22.75 -4.60 7.58
C VAL A 291 -21.46 -3.85 7.24
N THR A 292 -21.53 -2.75 6.50
CA THR A 292 -20.37 -1.88 6.20
C THR A 292 -19.88 -1.15 7.46
N LEU A 293 -20.79 -0.71 8.33
CA LEU A 293 -20.49 0.03 9.56
C LEU A 293 -19.95 -0.85 10.70
N ILE A 294 -20.25 -2.16 10.76
CA ILE A 294 -19.78 -3.05 11.83
C ILE A 294 -18.24 -2.99 11.99
N PRO A 295 -17.42 -3.12 10.93
CA PRO A 295 -15.97 -2.93 11.04
C PRO A 295 -15.53 -1.56 11.58
N PHE A 296 -16.20 -0.46 11.20
CA PHE A 296 -15.89 0.86 11.76
C PHE A 296 -16.25 0.96 13.24
N ALA A 297 -17.38 0.38 13.66
CA ALA A 297 -17.76 0.33 15.07
C ALA A 297 -16.76 -0.51 15.90
N LEU A 298 -16.38 -1.70 15.42
CA LEU A 298 -15.37 -2.54 16.08
C LEU A 298 -13.97 -1.92 16.09
N SER A 299 -13.64 -1.10 15.08
CA SER A 299 -12.38 -0.38 14.96
C SER A 299 -12.29 0.80 15.93
N LEU A 300 -13.33 1.65 15.94
CA LEU A 300 -13.30 2.93 16.66
C LEU A 300 -13.82 2.85 18.10
N ALA A 301 -14.76 1.95 18.40
CA ALA A 301 -15.39 1.92 19.73
C ALA A 301 -14.43 1.59 20.89
N PRO A 302 -13.49 0.62 20.79
CA PRO A 302 -12.58 0.34 21.91
C PRO A 302 -11.65 1.51 22.20
N LEU A 303 -11.16 2.17 21.14
CA LEU A 303 -10.34 3.39 21.22
C LEU A 303 -11.14 4.56 21.82
N ALA A 304 -12.38 4.76 21.37
CA ALA A 304 -13.27 5.80 21.88
C ALA A 304 -13.66 5.58 23.35
N ILE A 305 -13.87 4.33 23.77
CA ILE A 305 -14.27 3.96 25.14
C ILE A 305 -13.09 4.10 26.12
N ASP A 306 -11.91 3.57 25.81
CA ASP A 306 -10.74 3.76 26.69
C ASP A 306 -10.25 5.23 26.66
N GLY A 307 -10.47 5.94 25.57
CA GLY A 307 -10.27 7.39 25.45
C GLY A 307 -11.15 8.25 26.36
N LEU A 308 -12.22 7.71 26.97
CA LEU A 308 -12.94 8.38 28.07
C LEU A 308 -12.09 8.53 29.34
N ARG A 309 -10.95 7.82 29.42
CA ARG A 309 -9.99 7.83 30.53
C ARG A 309 -8.67 8.52 30.13
N HIS A 310 -8.66 9.26 29.02
CA HIS A 310 -7.54 10.09 28.58
C HIS A 310 -7.88 11.57 28.82
N GLU A 311 -6.88 12.41 29.10
CA GLU A 311 -7.11 13.83 29.43
C GLU A 311 -7.77 14.62 28.29
N ALA A 312 -7.42 14.30 27.04
CA ALA A 312 -8.07 14.89 25.85
C ALA A 312 -9.48 14.34 25.57
N GLY A 313 -9.95 13.35 26.34
CA GLY A 313 -11.24 12.68 26.16
C GLY A 313 -11.39 11.91 24.84
N SER A 314 -12.52 11.22 24.71
CA SER A 314 -12.82 10.34 23.56
C SER A 314 -12.67 11.02 22.20
N LEU A 315 -13.20 12.25 22.07
CA LEU A 315 -13.10 13.04 20.83
C LEU A 315 -11.68 13.53 20.56
N GLY A 316 -10.88 13.84 21.59
CA GLY A 316 -9.48 14.20 21.45
C GLY A 316 -8.63 13.05 20.93
N VAL A 317 -8.83 11.84 21.47
CA VAL A 317 -8.16 10.62 20.98
C VAL A 317 -8.51 10.33 19.52
N LEU A 318 -9.78 10.43 19.14
CA LEU A 318 -10.21 10.24 17.75
C LEU A 318 -9.69 11.34 16.81
N SER A 319 -9.61 12.60 17.28
CA SER A 319 -9.02 13.71 16.52
C SER A 319 -7.52 13.49 16.28
N GLN A 320 -6.77 13.11 17.31
CA GLN A 320 -5.34 12.79 17.23
C GLN A 320 -5.08 11.64 16.23
N MET A 321 -5.88 10.57 16.31
CA MET A 321 -5.84 9.48 15.32
C MET A 321 -6.05 9.99 13.89
N VAL A 322 -7.07 10.82 13.64
CA VAL A 322 -7.34 11.37 12.29
C VAL A 322 -6.18 12.24 11.79
N GLN A 323 -5.53 13.01 12.67
CA GLN A 323 -4.36 13.83 12.32
C GLN A 323 -3.12 12.99 11.97
N ARG A 324 -2.89 11.86 12.66
CA ARG A 324 -1.85 10.86 12.32
C ARG A 324 -2.11 10.19 10.97
N LEU A 325 -3.35 9.75 10.73
CA LEU A 325 -3.76 9.06 9.50
C LEU A 325 -3.72 9.96 8.26
N PHE A 326 -4.00 11.26 8.42
CA PHE A 326 -4.06 12.23 7.33
C PHE A 326 -3.19 13.46 7.64
N PRO A 327 -1.86 13.38 7.45
CA PRO A 327 -0.92 14.47 7.74
C PRO A 327 -0.99 15.57 6.66
N PHE A 328 -2.06 16.39 6.69
CA PHE A 328 -2.36 17.43 5.71
C PHE A 328 -1.24 18.47 5.49
N SER A 329 -0.36 18.66 6.48
CA SER A 329 0.74 19.62 6.43
C SER A 329 1.89 19.24 5.48
N ARG A 330 1.94 17.98 5.00
CA ARG A 330 2.95 17.51 4.05
C ARG A 330 2.55 17.87 2.61
N GLY A 331 2.81 19.12 2.22
CA GLY A 331 2.81 19.49 0.81
C GLY A 331 3.97 18.80 0.10
N LEU A 332 3.67 17.97 -0.93
CA LEU A 332 4.59 17.61 -2.02
C LEU A 332 3.97 16.67 -3.06
N ILE A 333 4.12 17.05 -4.33
CA ILE A 333 4.35 16.08 -5.41
C ILE A 333 5.84 15.73 -5.35
N HIS A 334 6.20 14.51 -4.93
CA HIS A 334 7.61 14.12 -4.87
C HIS A 334 8.20 13.96 -6.26
N ALA A 335 9.39 14.55 -6.47
CA ALA A 335 10.06 14.52 -7.76
C ALA A 335 10.48 13.09 -8.09
N TYR A 336 9.83 12.47 -9.08
CA TYR A 336 10.23 11.19 -9.67
C TYR A 336 10.27 9.96 -8.73
N TRP A 337 9.72 10.02 -7.51
CA TRP A 337 9.64 8.82 -6.66
C TRP A 337 8.68 7.79 -7.28
N ALA A 338 7.39 8.15 -7.45
CA ALA A 338 6.44 7.34 -8.20
C ALA A 338 6.50 7.60 -9.73
N PRO A 339 6.45 6.56 -10.59
CA PRO A 339 6.29 6.69 -12.05
C PRO A 339 4.86 7.08 -12.46
N ASN A 340 4.40 8.25 -12.01
CA ASN A 340 3.06 8.79 -12.25
C ASN A 340 3.07 9.85 -13.39
N ALA A 341 1.95 10.55 -13.60
CA ALA A 341 1.89 11.64 -14.58
C ALA A 341 2.78 12.84 -14.19
N TRP A 342 2.94 13.09 -12.90
CA TRP A 342 3.71 14.22 -12.37
C TRP A 342 5.22 14.06 -12.52
N ALA A 343 5.73 12.82 -12.60
CA ALA A 343 7.12 12.56 -13.00
C ALA A 343 7.38 13.02 -14.45
N LEU A 344 6.45 12.80 -15.39
CA LEU A 344 6.57 13.34 -16.74
C LEU A 344 6.41 14.87 -16.79
N TRP A 345 5.52 15.44 -15.98
CA TRP A 345 5.33 16.88 -15.84
C TRP A 345 6.62 17.57 -15.35
N THR A 346 7.23 17.01 -14.30
CA THR A 346 8.51 17.51 -13.74
C THR A 346 9.65 17.35 -14.75
N PHE A 347 9.69 16.25 -15.50
CA PHE A 347 10.66 16.07 -16.58
C PHE A 347 10.50 17.12 -17.67
N ALA A 348 9.26 17.39 -18.10
CA ALA A 348 8.96 18.39 -19.11
C ALA A 348 9.39 19.79 -18.65
N ASP A 349 9.11 20.18 -17.40
CA ASP A 349 9.60 21.44 -16.83
C ASP A 349 11.15 21.52 -16.86
N ARG A 350 11.84 20.46 -16.42
CA ARG A 350 13.31 20.44 -16.40
C ARG A 350 13.96 20.41 -17.78
N VAL A 351 13.32 19.81 -18.79
CA VAL A 351 13.73 19.94 -20.19
C VAL A 351 13.50 21.38 -20.67
N LEU A 352 12.35 21.97 -20.36
CA LEU A 352 11.96 23.30 -20.84
C LEU A 352 12.82 24.42 -20.24
N VAL A 353 13.14 24.38 -18.95
CA VAL A 353 14.12 25.29 -18.31
C VAL A 353 15.49 25.20 -18.99
N LYS A 354 16.00 23.98 -19.25
CA LYS A 354 17.29 23.76 -19.93
C LYS A 354 17.25 24.23 -21.40
N LEU A 355 16.11 24.09 -22.06
CA LEU A 355 15.91 24.48 -23.46
C LEU A 355 15.82 26.00 -23.62
N LEU A 356 15.05 26.71 -22.77
CA LEU A 356 14.95 28.17 -22.79
C LEU A 356 16.28 28.87 -22.48
N ARG A 357 17.11 28.28 -21.61
CA ARG A 357 18.48 28.76 -21.35
C ARG A 357 19.43 28.55 -22.54
N ARG A 358 19.18 27.60 -23.44
CA ARG A 358 20.07 27.24 -24.55
C ARG A 358 19.64 27.76 -25.92
N ILE A 359 18.33 27.89 -26.16
CA ILE A 359 17.77 28.26 -27.47
C ILE A 359 16.74 29.38 -27.27
N PRO A 360 17.14 30.66 -27.36
CA PRO A 360 16.24 31.81 -27.16
C PRO A 360 15.00 31.79 -28.07
N ALA A 361 15.12 31.24 -29.29
CA ALA A 361 14.01 31.11 -30.23
C ALA A 361 12.81 30.32 -29.67
N VAL A 362 13.01 29.40 -28.71
CA VAL A 362 11.92 28.63 -28.08
C VAL A 362 10.99 29.53 -27.25
N ARG A 363 11.46 30.70 -26.78
CA ARG A 363 10.59 31.70 -26.13
C ARG A 363 9.47 32.21 -27.06
N ALA A 364 9.71 32.26 -28.37
CA ALA A 364 8.72 32.71 -29.35
C ALA A 364 7.60 31.68 -29.65
N PHE A 365 7.80 30.42 -29.27
CA PHE A 365 6.84 29.33 -29.45
C PHE A 365 6.06 28.97 -28.16
N LEU A 366 6.38 29.58 -27.03
CA LEU A 366 5.69 29.36 -25.76
C LEU A 366 4.58 30.39 -25.50
N PRO A 367 3.52 30.01 -24.76
CA PRO A 367 2.58 30.97 -24.19
C PRO A 367 3.29 32.03 -23.35
N ALA A 368 2.89 33.30 -23.47
CA ALA A 368 3.50 34.40 -22.73
C ALA A 368 3.48 34.20 -21.20
N SER A 369 2.45 33.52 -20.66
CA SER A 369 2.35 33.14 -19.25
C SER A 369 3.46 32.17 -18.79
N PHE A 370 3.93 31.28 -19.66
CA PHE A 370 5.00 30.33 -19.36
C PHE A 370 6.37 31.03 -19.42
N VAL A 371 6.56 31.96 -20.35
CA VAL A 371 7.77 32.80 -20.42
C VAL A 371 7.85 33.72 -19.19
N ALA A 372 6.73 34.33 -18.77
CA ALA A 372 6.67 35.14 -17.56
C ALA A 372 7.01 34.33 -16.29
N ARG A 373 6.55 33.07 -16.18
CA ARG A 373 6.97 32.15 -15.10
C ARG A 373 8.47 31.82 -15.17
N TYR A 374 9.03 31.57 -16.35
CA TYR A 374 10.48 31.37 -16.51
C TYR A 374 11.28 32.58 -16.03
N ASP A 375 10.93 33.79 -16.47
CA ASP A 375 11.71 34.99 -16.14
C ASP A 375 11.58 35.36 -14.64
N ALA A 376 10.41 35.10 -14.03
CA ALA A 376 10.24 35.18 -12.57
C ALA A 376 11.11 34.16 -11.83
N ALA A 377 11.06 32.87 -12.20
CA ALA A 377 11.83 31.80 -11.56
C ALA A 377 13.36 31.90 -11.83
N ALA A 378 13.76 32.56 -12.93
CA ALA A 378 15.16 32.87 -13.21
C ALA A 378 15.72 33.91 -12.23
N SER A 379 14.89 34.82 -11.70
CA SER A 379 15.32 35.85 -10.75
C SER A 379 15.61 35.30 -9.34
N THR A 380 14.91 34.24 -8.92
CA THR A 380 15.08 33.58 -7.62
C THR A 380 16.02 32.38 -7.65
N GLY A 381 16.37 31.89 -8.85
CA GLY A 381 17.18 30.70 -9.07
C GLY A 381 16.37 29.40 -8.96
N PHE A 382 16.58 28.48 -9.91
CA PHE A 382 15.79 27.24 -10.07
C PHE A 382 16.05 26.13 -9.01
N ALA A 383 16.40 26.52 -7.79
CA ALA A 383 17.21 25.77 -6.82
C ALA A 383 16.49 24.69 -5.97
N SER A 384 15.16 24.64 -5.97
CA SER A 384 14.38 23.67 -5.17
C SER A 384 14.40 22.25 -5.79
N ALA A 385 13.58 22.01 -6.81
CA ALA A 385 13.31 20.68 -7.38
C ALA A 385 14.45 20.09 -8.24
N SER A 386 15.71 20.38 -7.91
CA SER A 386 16.91 19.79 -8.51
C SER A 386 17.70 18.92 -7.54
N ARG A 387 17.35 18.97 -6.24
CA ARG A 387 18.07 18.24 -5.17
C ARG A 387 17.55 16.83 -4.93
N GLY A 388 16.31 16.54 -5.32
CA GLY A 388 15.65 15.25 -5.04
C GLY A 388 15.17 15.05 -3.60
N LEU A 389 15.41 16.03 -2.71
CA LEU A 389 14.92 16.02 -1.33
C LEU A 389 13.40 16.18 -1.24
N VAL A 390 12.90 15.94 -0.02
CA VAL A 390 11.52 16.11 0.43
C VAL A 390 11.16 17.60 0.62
N GLU A 391 11.55 18.46 -0.34
CA GLU A 391 11.32 19.92 -0.35
C GLU A 391 10.35 20.32 -1.49
N ASN A 392 9.40 21.22 -1.23
CA ASN A 392 8.32 21.62 -2.16
C ASN A 392 8.83 22.00 -3.57
N ILE A 393 8.34 21.29 -4.60
CA ILE A 393 8.66 21.57 -6.00
C ILE A 393 8.08 22.91 -6.44
N SER A 394 8.95 23.89 -6.67
CA SER A 394 8.66 25.01 -7.55
C SER A 394 8.97 24.63 -9.01
N PHE A 395 7.97 24.75 -9.89
CA PHE A 395 8.11 24.52 -11.33
C PHE A 395 8.62 25.80 -12.01
N GLY A 396 9.64 25.67 -12.86
CA GLY A 396 10.33 26.82 -13.44
C GLY A 396 9.62 27.46 -14.63
N VAL A 397 8.76 26.72 -15.34
CA VAL A 397 8.02 27.18 -16.53
C VAL A 397 6.57 26.73 -16.48
N LEU A 398 6.33 25.47 -16.13
CA LEU A 398 4.98 24.92 -16.03
C LEU A 398 4.24 25.52 -14.81
N PRO A 399 2.90 25.57 -14.82
CA PRO A 399 2.14 25.93 -13.63
C PRO A 399 2.34 24.89 -12.52
N GLU A 400 2.31 25.38 -11.28
CA GLU A 400 2.20 24.52 -10.11
C GLU A 400 0.87 23.77 -10.13
N ILE A 401 0.93 22.51 -9.72
CA ILE A 401 -0.23 21.65 -9.52
C ILE A 401 -0.64 21.81 -8.05
N SER A 402 -1.95 21.82 -7.77
CA SER A 402 -2.48 21.88 -6.41
C SER A 402 -3.12 20.55 -5.98
N PRO A 403 -3.31 20.32 -4.66
CA PRO A 403 -4.05 19.15 -4.17
C PRO A 403 -5.48 19.08 -4.74
N SER A 404 -6.13 20.22 -4.96
CA SER A 404 -7.48 20.29 -5.54
C SER A 404 -7.49 19.94 -7.03
N THR A 405 -6.47 20.32 -7.81
CA THR A 405 -6.32 19.86 -9.20
C THR A 405 -6.14 18.34 -9.27
N CYS A 406 -5.28 17.76 -8.43
CA CYS A 406 -5.10 16.31 -8.32
C CYS A 406 -6.40 15.60 -7.93
N PHE A 407 -7.12 16.11 -6.94
CA PHE A 407 -8.40 15.55 -6.48
C PHE A 407 -9.47 15.57 -7.58
N VAL A 408 -9.67 16.71 -8.23
CA VAL A 408 -10.66 16.85 -9.32
C VAL A 408 -10.31 15.93 -10.48
N LEU A 409 -9.05 15.92 -10.95
CA LEU A 409 -8.63 15.06 -12.06
C LEU A 409 -8.82 13.56 -11.74
N THR A 410 -8.40 13.14 -10.54
CA THR A 410 -8.60 11.76 -10.06
C THR A 410 -10.09 11.39 -10.03
N LEU A 411 -10.93 12.24 -9.44
CA LEU A 411 -12.36 12.03 -9.30
C LEU A 411 -13.08 12.01 -10.66
N THR A 412 -12.71 12.88 -11.60
CA THR A 412 -13.25 12.89 -12.97
C THR A 412 -12.93 11.58 -13.68
N CYS A 413 -11.68 11.11 -13.65
CA CYS A 413 -11.31 9.82 -14.24
C CYS A 413 -12.09 8.65 -13.60
N MET A 414 -12.15 8.58 -12.27
CA MET A 414 -12.91 7.55 -11.56
C MET A 414 -14.40 7.57 -11.93
N SER A 415 -15.01 8.75 -12.05
CA SER A 415 -16.43 8.92 -12.34
C SER A 415 -16.84 8.33 -13.69
N VAL A 416 -15.98 8.44 -14.73
CA VAL A 416 -16.21 7.80 -16.04
C VAL A 416 -16.38 6.29 -15.90
N TYR A 417 -15.54 5.65 -15.08
CA TYR A 417 -15.64 4.21 -14.84
C TYR A 417 -16.88 3.85 -14.02
N MET A 418 -17.22 4.66 -13.02
CA MET A 418 -18.41 4.45 -12.17
C MET A 418 -19.72 4.50 -12.97
N VAL A 419 -19.83 5.40 -13.95
CA VAL A 419 -20.99 5.47 -14.84
C VAL A 419 -21.15 4.17 -15.65
N LYS A 420 -20.06 3.59 -16.18
CA LYS A 420 -20.15 2.31 -16.89
C LYS A 420 -20.44 1.13 -15.95
N LEU A 421 -19.86 1.11 -14.75
CA LEU A 421 -20.14 0.08 -13.74
C LEU A 421 -21.61 0.09 -13.29
N TRP A 422 -22.22 1.28 -13.21
CA TRP A 422 -23.65 1.44 -12.94
C TRP A 422 -24.54 0.90 -14.08
N GLN A 423 -24.10 1.03 -15.32
CA GLN A 423 -24.81 0.48 -16.49
C GLN A 423 -24.68 -1.05 -16.55
N ALA A 424 -23.46 -1.57 -16.45
CA ALA A 424 -23.12 -2.99 -16.55
C ALA A 424 -22.43 -3.50 -15.25
N PRO A 425 -23.20 -3.90 -14.22
CA PRO A 425 -22.69 -4.32 -12.91
C PRO A 425 -22.20 -5.79 -12.90
N THR A 426 -21.35 -6.18 -13.85
CA THR A 426 -20.77 -7.53 -13.92
C THR A 426 -19.49 -7.64 -13.09
N TYR A 427 -19.12 -8.84 -12.64
CA TYR A 427 -17.85 -9.06 -11.91
C TYR A 427 -16.62 -8.59 -12.71
N ARG A 428 -16.59 -8.81 -14.03
CA ARG A 428 -15.51 -8.32 -14.92
C ARG A 428 -15.46 -6.79 -14.93
N SER A 429 -16.62 -6.14 -15.05
CA SER A 429 -16.76 -4.68 -15.03
C SER A 429 -16.32 -4.07 -13.68
N PHE A 430 -16.68 -4.72 -12.58
CA PHE A 430 -16.28 -4.36 -11.23
C PHE A 430 -14.76 -4.48 -11.02
N LEU A 431 -14.16 -5.62 -11.39
CA LEU A 431 -12.73 -5.86 -11.27
C LEU A 431 -11.88 -4.92 -12.17
N ALA A 432 -12.37 -4.61 -13.37
CA ALA A 432 -11.79 -3.58 -14.23
C ALA A 432 -11.88 -2.19 -13.58
N SER A 433 -13.03 -1.85 -12.99
CA SER A 433 -13.22 -0.58 -12.28
C SER A 433 -12.32 -0.44 -11.04
N VAL A 434 -12.15 -1.50 -10.23
CA VAL A 434 -11.20 -1.54 -9.10
C VAL A 434 -9.78 -1.23 -9.59
N SER A 435 -9.35 -1.89 -10.67
CA SER A 435 -8.04 -1.68 -11.26
C SER A 435 -7.86 -0.26 -11.81
N LEU A 436 -8.88 0.27 -12.50
CA LEU A 436 -8.86 1.60 -13.12
C LEU A 436 -8.95 2.76 -12.13
N CYS A 437 -9.67 2.58 -11.01
CA CYS A 437 -9.60 3.50 -9.89
C CYS A 437 -8.21 3.50 -9.25
N GLY A 438 -7.59 2.33 -9.05
CA GLY A 438 -6.19 2.23 -8.61
C GLY A 438 -5.21 2.94 -9.54
N PHE A 439 -5.41 2.83 -10.86
CA PHE A 439 -4.64 3.59 -11.85
C PHE A 439 -4.85 5.10 -11.72
N ALA A 440 -6.10 5.57 -11.62
CA ALA A 440 -6.41 7.00 -11.53
C ALA A 440 -5.79 7.65 -10.29
N SER A 441 -5.88 7.01 -9.12
CA SER A 441 -5.23 7.49 -7.90
C SER A 441 -3.71 7.46 -7.98
N PHE A 442 -3.13 6.45 -8.65
CA PHE A 442 -1.69 6.34 -8.80
C PHE A 442 -1.12 7.40 -9.76
N LEU A 443 -1.80 7.64 -10.89
CA LEU A 443 -1.34 8.58 -11.91
C LEU A 443 -1.55 10.05 -11.54
N PHE A 444 -2.66 10.36 -10.86
CA PHE A 444 -3.11 11.74 -10.62
C PHE A 444 -3.28 12.13 -9.15
N GLY A 445 -3.02 11.23 -8.20
CA GLY A 445 -3.01 11.54 -6.78
C GLY A 445 -1.97 12.61 -6.42
N TRP A 446 -2.21 13.37 -5.35
CA TRP A 446 -1.30 14.42 -4.87
C TRP A 446 -0.01 13.81 -4.27
N HIS A 447 -0.18 12.90 -3.32
CA HIS A 447 0.88 12.27 -2.54
C HIS A 447 0.89 10.78 -2.91
N VAL A 448 1.78 10.39 -3.82
CA VAL A 448 1.89 9.01 -4.34
C VAL A 448 3.35 8.56 -4.30
N HIS A 449 3.57 7.39 -3.71
CA HIS A 449 4.86 6.69 -3.64
C HIS A 449 4.90 5.53 -4.64
N GLU A 450 6.09 5.15 -5.08
CA GLU A 450 6.35 3.98 -5.94
C GLU A 450 5.63 2.71 -5.45
N LYS A 451 5.64 2.43 -4.14
CA LYS A 451 4.94 1.29 -3.50
C LYS A 451 3.43 1.25 -3.83
N ALA A 452 2.81 2.37 -4.19
CA ALA A 452 1.38 2.43 -4.53
C ALA A 452 1.03 1.83 -5.91
N ILE A 453 2.01 1.54 -6.79
CA ILE A 453 1.76 0.89 -8.10
C ILE A 453 1.08 -0.49 -7.97
N MET A 454 1.18 -1.10 -6.79
CA MET A 454 0.53 -2.37 -6.46
C MET A 454 -1.01 -2.28 -6.47
N LEU A 455 -1.59 -1.09 -6.25
CA LEU A 455 -3.05 -0.89 -6.22
C LEU A 455 -3.74 -1.17 -7.56
N PRO A 456 -3.26 -0.68 -8.73
CA PRO A 456 -3.75 -1.17 -10.02
C PRO A 456 -3.19 -2.56 -10.39
N LEU A 457 -1.92 -2.85 -10.09
CA LEU A 457 -1.21 -4.02 -10.61
C LEU A 457 -1.77 -5.36 -10.09
N ILE A 458 -2.06 -5.47 -8.78
CA ILE A 458 -2.60 -6.70 -8.18
C ILE A 458 -3.99 -7.07 -8.74
N PRO A 459 -5.03 -6.21 -8.71
CA PRO A 459 -6.32 -6.55 -9.28
C PRO A 459 -6.29 -6.69 -10.81
N TYR A 460 -5.47 -5.91 -11.54
CA TYR A 460 -5.39 -6.04 -12.99
C TYR A 460 -4.76 -7.38 -13.43
N THR A 461 -3.91 -7.99 -12.60
CA THR A 461 -3.39 -9.35 -12.83
C THR A 461 -4.51 -10.38 -12.95
N LEU A 462 -5.64 -10.20 -12.24
CA LEU A 462 -6.79 -11.11 -12.33
C LEU A 462 -7.56 -11.00 -13.66
N LEU A 463 -7.33 -9.96 -14.46
CA LEU A 463 -7.88 -9.77 -15.82
C LEU A 463 -6.90 -10.21 -16.93
N ALA A 464 -5.64 -10.49 -16.58
CA ALA A 464 -4.55 -10.72 -17.53
C ALA A 464 -4.73 -11.92 -18.49
N ALA A 465 -5.70 -12.80 -18.20
CA ALA A 465 -6.01 -13.98 -18.98
C ALA A 465 -7.29 -13.86 -19.83
N ASP A 466 -8.03 -12.75 -19.76
CA ASP A 466 -9.32 -12.62 -20.45
C ASP A 466 -9.18 -12.57 -21.98
N ASP A 467 -8.28 -11.73 -22.48
CA ASP A 467 -8.02 -11.53 -23.91
C ASP A 467 -6.62 -10.94 -24.16
N TYR A 468 -6.17 -10.95 -25.41
CA TYR A 468 -4.79 -10.56 -25.77
C TYR A 468 -4.48 -9.09 -25.45
N ALA A 469 -5.49 -8.21 -25.42
CA ALA A 469 -5.29 -6.80 -25.10
C ALA A 469 -5.13 -6.61 -23.58
N HIS A 470 -5.90 -7.32 -22.76
CA HIS A 470 -5.68 -7.38 -21.31
C HIS A 470 -4.32 -8.01 -20.98
N PHE A 471 -3.95 -9.13 -21.61
CA PHE A 471 -2.62 -9.74 -21.46
C PHE A 471 -1.49 -8.76 -21.79
N ARG A 472 -1.56 -8.05 -22.93
CA ARG A 472 -0.53 -7.06 -23.30
C ARG A 472 -0.49 -5.87 -22.33
N THR A 473 -1.63 -5.43 -21.81
CA THR A 473 -1.69 -4.38 -20.78
C THR A 473 -1.01 -4.85 -19.49
N PHE A 474 -1.28 -6.09 -19.07
CA PHE A 474 -0.65 -6.71 -17.90
C PHE A 474 0.87 -6.83 -18.05
N VAL A 475 1.39 -7.26 -19.22
CA VAL A 475 2.84 -7.31 -19.47
C VAL A 475 3.47 -5.92 -19.33
N LEU A 476 2.87 -4.89 -19.95
CA LEU A 476 3.36 -3.50 -19.87
C LEU A 476 3.33 -2.98 -18.42
N LEU A 477 2.20 -3.16 -17.72
CA LEU A 477 2.00 -2.70 -16.35
C LEU A 477 2.94 -3.40 -15.36
N SER A 478 3.10 -4.72 -15.50
CA SER A 478 3.98 -5.52 -14.64
C SER A 478 5.43 -5.15 -14.85
N THR A 479 5.90 -5.03 -16.10
CA THR A 479 7.30 -4.66 -16.36
C THR A 479 7.61 -3.25 -15.87
N ALA A 480 6.77 -2.25 -16.19
CA ALA A 480 6.97 -0.89 -15.70
C ALA A 480 6.86 -0.78 -14.17
N GLY A 481 5.85 -1.42 -13.58
CA GLY A 481 5.63 -1.42 -12.13
C GLY A 481 6.76 -2.09 -11.35
N ILE A 482 7.14 -3.31 -11.73
CA ILE A 482 8.21 -4.06 -11.03
C ILE A 482 9.55 -3.33 -11.15
N VAL A 483 9.93 -2.83 -12.34
CA VAL A 483 11.18 -2.08 -12.51
C VAL A 483 11.15 -0.75 -11.73
N SER A 484 9.99 -0.11 -11.59
CA SER A 484 9.88 1.12 -10.79
C SER A 484 10.06 0.91 -9.27
N LEU A 485 9.96 -0.33 -8.79
CA LEU A 485 10.25 -0.69 -7.40
C LEU A 485 11.74 -1.02 -7.18
N PHE A 486 12.54 -1.19 -8.23
CA PHE A 486 13.97 -1.50 -8.10
C PHE A 486 14.80 -0.44 -7.34
N PRO A 487 14.50 0.88 -7.38
CA PRO A 487 15.21 1.88 -6.56
C PRO A 487 15.02 1.73 -5.04
N LEU A 488 13.96 1.06 -4.56
CA LEU A 488 13.75 0.80 -3.12
C LEU A 488 14.89 -0.03 -2.50
N ILE A 489 15.47 -0.91 -3.31
CA ILE A 489 16.57 -1.80 -2.94
C ILE A 489 17.84 -1.24 -3.58
N PHE A 490 18.45 -0.23 -2.98
CA PHE A 490 19.67 0.41 -3.49
C PHE A 490 20.94 -0.41 -3.27
N THR A 491 20.88 -1.44 -2.42
CA THR A 491 21.99 -2.33 -2.07
C THR A 491 22.46 -3.18 -3.27
N PRO A 492 23.78 -3.44 -3.41
CA PRO A 492 24.32 -4.20 -4.53
C PRO A 492 24.05 -5.72 -4.43
N GLU A 493 23.96 -6.26 -3.21
CA GLU A 493 23.82 -7.70 -2.92
C GLU A 493 22.45 -8.25 -3.35
N GLU A 494 21.38 -7.52 -3.07
CA GLU A 494 20.02 -7.82 -3.56
C GLU A 494 19.79 -7.39 -5.02
N GLY A 495 20.77 -6.74 -5.66
CA GLY A 495 20.71 -6.33 -7.07
C GLY A 495 20.45 -7.50 -8.04
N PRO A 496 21.27 -8.57 -8.00
CA PRO A 496 21.00 -9.82 -8.71
C PRO A 496 19.67 -10.48 -8.31
N ILE A 497 19.26 -10.39 -7.05
CA ILE A 497 18.02 -11.02 -6.55
C ILE A 497 16.80 -10.36 -7.21
N LYS A 498 16.64 -9.03 -7.07
CA LYS A 498 15.45 -8.31 -7.60
C LYS A 498 15.34 -8.40 -9.12
N ILE A 499 16.46 -8.36 -9.84
CA ILE A 499 16.49 -8.47 -11.31
C ILE A 499 16.25 -9.91 -11.76
N GLY A 500 17.03 -10.86 -11.24
CA GLY A 500 16.98 -12.28 -11.64
C GLY A 500 15.63 -12.92 -11.32
N TYR A 501 15.09 -12.67 -10.12
CA TYR A 501 13.76 -13.16 -9.73
C TYR A 501 12.66 -12.60 -10.64
N SER A 502 12.72 -11.30 -10.95
CA SER A 502 11.74 -10.66 -11.86
C SER A 502 11.78 -11.24 -13.27
N ILE A 503 12.99 -11.56 -13.79
CA ILE A 503 13.14 -12.21 -15.09
C ILE A 503 12.59 -13.64 -15.06
N VAL A 504 12.90 -14.44 -14.04
CA VAL A 504 12.39 -15.82 -13.90
C VAL A 504 10.86 -15.82 -13.80
N TRP A 505 10.29 -14.96 -12.97
CA TRP A 505 8.83 -14.78 -12.86
C TRP A 505 8.21 -14.37 -14.21
N ALA A 506 8.79 -13.37 -14.89
CA ALA A 506 8.27 -12.89 -16.17
C ALA A 506 8.31 -13.97 -17.26
N LEU A 507 9.38 -14.76 -17.35
CA LEU A 507 9.49 -15.88 -18.29
C LEU A 507 8.44 -16.96 -18.02
N LEU A 508 8.24 -17.32 -16.75
CA LEU A 508 7.26 -18.33 -16.33
C LEU A 508 5.81 -17.85 -16.56
N VAL A 509 5.48 -16.61 -16.17
CA VAL A 509 4.12 -16.07 -16.22
C VAL A 509 3.75 -15.59 -17.61
N PHE A 510 4.53 -14.71 -18.24
CA PHE A 510 4.17 -14.17 -19.56
C PHE A 510 4.20 -15.27 -20.63
N GLY A 511 5.19 -16.16 -20.59
CA GLY A 511 5.34 -17.26 -21.54
C GLY A 511 4.27 -18.35 -21.45
N THR A 512 3.58 -18.48 -20.32
CA THR A 512 2.46 -19.43 -20.14
C THR A 512 1.09 -18.79 -20.32
N LEU A 513 0.89 -17.53 -19.91
CA LEU A 513 -0.35 -16.78 -20.20
C LEU A 513 -0.50 -16.53 -21.71
N GLN A 514 0.56 -16.12 -22.41
CA GLN A 514 0.51 -15.85 -23.86
C GLN A 514 0.02 -17.07 -24.67
N LYS A 515 0.27 -18.30 -24.20
CA LYS A 515 -0.16 -19.54 -24.87
C LYS A 515 -1.64 -19.87 -24.67
N ARG A 516 -2.28 -19.31 -23.64
CA ARG A 516 -3.70 -19.54 -23.28
C ARG A 516 -4.64 -18.50 -23.90
N VAL A 517 -4.10 -17.36 -24.31
CA VAL A 517 -4.87 -16.17 -24.68
C VAL A 517 -4.91 -16.00 -26.19
N PHE A 518 -6.09 -16.13 -26.78
CA PHE A 518 -6.28 -16.01 -28.23
C PHE A 518 -5.93 -14.61 -28.75
N ARG A 519 -5.09 -14.55 -29.80
CA ARG A 519 -4.71 -13.31 -30.48
C ARG A 519 -5.58 -13.08 -31.72
N PRO A 520 -6.49 -12.07 -31.73
CA PRO A 520 -7.31 -11.78 -32.90
C PRO A 520 -6.48 -11.22 -34.07
N VAL A 521 -7.03 -11.35 -35.28
CA VAL A 521 -6.44 -10.84 -36.53
C VAL A 521 -6.10 -9.36 -36.37
N GLN A 522 -4.83 -9.02 -36.62
CA GLN A 522 -4.30 -7.70 -36.33
C GLN A 522 -4.60 -6.73 -37.50
N SER A 523 -5.12 -5.55 -37.20
CA SER A 523 -5.08 -4.43 -38.14
C SER A 523 -3.64 -3.92 -38.30
N ASN A 524 -3.33 -3.21 -39.39
CA ASN A 524 -2.02 -2.59 -39.60
C ASN A 524 -1.59 -1.69 -38.43
N VAL A 525 -2.55 -0.96 -37.84
CA VAL A 525 -2.35 -0.14 -36.64
C VAL A 525 -2.02 -1.01 -35.42
N GLY A 526 -2.73 -2.13 -35.24
CA GLY A 526 -2.43 -3.09 -34.17
C GLY A 526 -1.03 -3.70 -34.28
N ILE A 527 -0.55 -4.01 -35.50
CA ILE A 527 0.81 -4.48 -35.74
C ILE A 527 1.83 -3.40 -35.38
N LEU A 528 1.61 -2.14 -35.78
CA LEU A 528 2.50 -1.02 -35.45
C LEU A 528 2.58 -0.79 -33.94
N VAL A 529 1.44 -0.70 -33.26
CA VAL A 529 1.35 -0.54 -31.80
C VAL A 529 2.07 -1.69 -31.07
N HIS A 530 1.85 -2.93 -31.50
CA HIS A 530 2.52 -4.10 -30.92
C HIS A 530 4.05 -4.06 -31.10
N ARG A 531 4.55 -3.54 -32.23
CA ARG A 531 5.99 -3.33 -32.46
C ARG A 531 6.55 -2.23 -31.55
N LEU A 532 5.88 -1.09 -31.44
CA LEU A 532 6.29 0.02 -30.57
C LEU A 532 6.34 -0.38 -29.09
N GLU A 533 5.36 -1.13 -28.60
CA GLU A 533 5.38 -1.71 -27.25
C GLU A 533 6.52 -2.70 -27.04
N THR A 534 6.84 -3.50 -28.06
CA THR A 534 7.91 -4.49 -27.93
C THR A 534 9.28 -3.81 -27.93
N LEU A 535 9.43 -2.70 -28.68
CA LEU A 535 10.58 -1.80 -28.58
C LEU A 535 10.68 -1.11 -27.20
N TYR A 536 9.55 -0.69 -26.63
CA TYR A 536 9.50 -0.18 -25.24
C TYR A 536 9.93 -1.24 -24.22
N LEU A 537 9.45 -2.49 -24.35
CA LEU A 537 9.86 -3.59 -23.48
C LEU A 537 11.37 -3.89 -23.60
N TRP A 538 11.96 -3.79 -24.80
CA TRP A 538 13.41 -3.89 -24.98
C TRP A 538 14.20 -2.73 -24.35
N GLY A 539 13.62 -1.52 -24.29
CA GLY A 539 14.28 -0.35 -23.69
C GLY A 539 14.54 -0.49 -22.18
N PHE A 540 13.80 -1.36 -21.47
CA PHE A 540 14.14 -1.72 -20.09
C PHE A 540 15.51 -2.38 -19.95
N VAL A 541 15.98 -3.14 -20.95
CA VAL A 541 17.33 -3.74 -20.94
C VAL A 541 18.39 -2.64 -21.01
N VAL A 542 18.17 -1.63 -21.86
CA VAL A 542 19.07 -0.48 -22.01
C VAL A 542 19.06 0.40 -20.76
N LEU A 543 17.87 0.65 -20.18
CA LEU A 543 17.70 1.36 -18.91
C LEU A 543 18.43 0.65 -17.76
N GLN A 544 18.25 -0.68 -17.62
CA GLN A 544 18.88 -1.43 -16.55
C GLN A 544 20.41 -1.51 -16.72
N ALA A 545 20.91 -1.67 -17.96
CA ALA A 545 22.34 -1.59 -18.25
C ALA A 545 22.91 -0.20 -17.93
N TYR A 546 22.17 0.88 -18.22
CA TYR A 546 22.58 2.22 -17.83
C TYR A 546 22.64 2.38 -16.30
N VAL A 547 21.56 2.03 -15.60
CA VAL A 547 21.42 2.24 -14.15
C VAL A 547 22.37 1.36 -13.34
N SER A 548 22.55 0.08 -13.69
CA SER A 548 23.38 -0.87 -12.93
C SER A 548 24.85 -0.89 -13.33
N VAL A 549 25.22 -0.43 -14.53
CA VAL A 549 26.59 -0.56 -15.04
C VAL A 549 27.16 0.79 -15.49
N VAL A 550 26.56 1.43 -16.49
CA VAL A 550 27.14 2.64 -17.10
C VAL A 550 27.22 3.81 -16.11
N HIS A 551 26.14 4.08 -15.37
CA HIS A 551 26.09 5.21 -14.46
C HIS A 551 27.09 5.07 -13.29
N PRO A 552 27.16 3.94 -12.55
CA PRO A 552 28.23 3.71 -11.59
C PRO A 552 29.63 3.81 -12.20
N MET A 553 29.89 3.19 -13.36
CA MET A 553 31.23 3.21 -14.00
C MET A 553 31.68 4.61 -14.44
N VAL A 554 30.75 5.51 -14.78
CA VAL A 554 31.06 6.89 -15.19
C VAL A 554 31.22 7.81 -13.98
N PHE A 555 30.38 7.68 -12.95
CA PHE A 555 30.29 8.66 -11.86
C PHE A 555 30.95 8.25 -10.54
N ALA A 556 31.24 6.97 -10.30
CA ALA A 556 31.94 6.53 -9.07
C ALA A 556 33.45 6.88 -9.02
N LYS A 557 33.95 7.76 -9.90
CA LYS A 557 35.33 8.25 -9.89
C LYS A 557 35.52 9.45 -8.95
N GLY A 558 35.14 9.26 -7.69
CA GLY A 558 35.39 10.16 -6.56
C GLY A 558 35.53 9.32 -5.30
N GLY A 559 36.76 9.12 -4.83
CA GLY A 559 37.09 8.06 -3.87
C GLY A 559 36.70 8.34 -2.42
N GLN A 560 35.42 8.15 -2.08
CA GLN A 560 34.96 7.82 -0.73
C GLN A 560 33.96 6.65 -0.81
N ASN A 561 33.77 5.94 0.31
CA ASN A 561 32.86 4.79 0.35
C ASN A 561 31.43 5.22 0.01
N VAL A 562 30.77 4.50 -0.91
CA VAL A 562 29.39 4.80 -1.34
C VAL A 562 28.40 4.28 -0.28
N VAL A 563 28.37 4.99 0.84
CA VAL A 563 27.42 4.91 1.95
C VAL A 563 27.05 6.37 2.28
N VAL A 564 25.85 6.60 2.80
CA VAL A 564 25.17 7.92 2.87
C VAL A 564 24.70 8.42 1.50
N HIS A 565 23.38 8.46 1.35
CA HIS A 565 22.61 9.60 0.80
C HIS A 565 21.10 9.30 0.77
N ALA A 566 20.71 8.02 0.83
CA ALA A 566 19.35 7.64 1.23
C ALA A 566 19.03 8.06 2.68
N THR A 567 20.01 8.00 3.59
CA THR A 567 19.87 8.46 4.98
C THR A 567 19.70 9.98 5.05
N ALA A 568 20.56 10.75 4.37
CA ALA A 568 20.55 12.21 4.43
C ALA A 568 19.21 12.85 4.03
N ALA A 569 18.46 12.25 3.10
CA ALA A 569 17.12 12.72 2.71
C ALA A 569 16.02 12.39 3.75
N VAL A 570 16.27 11.42 4.64
CA VAL A 570 15.40 11.06 5.78
C VAL A 570 15.80 11.85 7.03
N GLU A 571 17.10 11.98 7.32
CA GLU A 571 17.65 12.80 8.40
C GLU A 571 17.27 14.28 8.25
N ALA A 572 17.29 14.82 7.02
CA ALA A 572 16.84 16.19 6.74
C ALA A 572 15.35 16.41 7.10
N ALA A 573 14.51 15.37 7.03
CA ALA A 573 13.10 15.46 7.39
C ALA A 573 12.88 15.46 8.92
N GLY A 574 13.78 14.88 9.71
CA GLY A 574 13.76 14.97 11.18
C GLY A 574 14.42 16.23 11.72
N ASN A 575 15.55 16.63 11.14
CA ASN A 575 16.37 17.76 11.62
C ASN A 575 15.80 19.15 11.28
N LEU A 576 14.75 19.24 10.45
CA LEU A 576 13.99 20.48 10.23
C LEU A 576 12.82 20.68 11.21
N THR A 577 12.54 19.71 12.09
CA THR A 577 11.57 19.88 13.20
C THR A 577 12.20 20.33 14.52
N SER A 578 13.52 20.21 14.69
CA SER A 578 14.21 20.62 15.94
C SER A 578 14.47 22.13 16.02
N SER A 579 14.77 22.80 14.89
CA SER A 579 15.21 24.21 14.87
C SER A 579 14.12 25.26 15.14
N VAL A 580 13.01 24.90 15.79
CA VAL A 580 11.87 25.78 16.10
C VAL A 580 11.45 25.68 17.59
N LEU A 581 12.01 24.74 18.37
CA LEU A 581 11.65 24.55 19.78
C LEU A 581 12.80 24.69 20.79
N GLU A 582 14.05 24.85 20.36
CA GLU A 582 15.15 25.19 21.27
C GLU A 582 15.29 26.71 21.47
N SER A 583 14.51 27.24 22.42
CA SER A 583 14.91 28.44 23.17
C SER A 583 14.39 28.36 24.61
N GLN A 584 15.21 28.79 25.57
CA GLN A 584 14.98 28.81 27.02
C GLN A 584 15.15 27.49 27.81
N HIS A 585 16.41 27.06 27.98
CA HIS A 585 16.95 26.83 29.33
C HIS A 585 18.47 26.98 29.40
N GLU A 586 18.98 27.60 30.47
CA GLU A 586 20.42 27.66 30.78
C GLU A 586 20.78 26.57 31.82
N PRO A 587 21.91 25.86 31.68
CA PRO A 587 22.35 24.83 32.63
C PRO A 587 23.51 25.27 33.55
N SER A 588 23.51 24.81 34.81
CA SER A 588 24.64 24.96 35.74
C SER A 588 24.48 24.03 36.97
N PRO A 589 25.56 23.55 37.65
CA PRO A 589 26.69 22.82 37.04
C PRO A 589 27.21 21.60 37.88
N ALA A 590 27.86 20.64 37.19
CA ALA A 590 28.93 19.75 37.74
C ALA A 590 28.52 18.68 38.82
N VAL A 591 29.23 17.56 39.15
CA VAL A 591 30.42 16.77 38.67
C VAL A 591 30.54 15.52 39.60
N PRO A 592 31.34 14.44 39.36
CA PRO A 592 31.79 13.70 38.14
C PRO A 592 31.13 12.28 38.07
N ALA A 593 31.03 11.55 36.96
CA ALA A 593 32.04 10.89 36.11
C ALA A 593 33.02 9.88 36.79
N VAL A 594 32.84 8.59 36.49
CA VAL A 594 33.86 7.51 36.55
C VAL A 594 33.72 6.65 35.29
N ALA A 595 34.83 6.21 34.69
CA ALA A 595 34.87 5.48 33.42
C ALA A 595 35.34 4.01 33.57
N ALA A 596 35.22 3.23 32.49
CA ALA A 596 35.31 1.77 32.50
C ALA A 596 36.72 1.16 32.50
N ALA A 597 36.82 -0.04 33.11
CA ALA A 597 37.72 -1.15 32.74
C ALA A 597 37.01 -2.46 33.16
N THR A 598 36.65 -3.43 32.31
CA THR A 598 37.43 -4.30 31.40
C THR A 598 38.08 -5.51 32.11
N ALA A 599 37.81 -6.71 31.56
CA ALA A 599 38.54 -8.01 31.66
C ALA A 599 37.91 -9.21 32.41
N ALA A 600 37.59 -10.24 31.62
CA ALA A 600 37.93 -11.67 31.76
C ALA A 600 37.49 -12.55 32.97
N ILE A 601 36.54 -13.45 32.68
CA ILE A 601 36.64 -14.94 32.77
C ILE A 601 37.39 -15.57 33.97
N THR A 602 36.68 -16.34 34.79
CA THR A 602 37.07 -17.72 35.21
C THR A 602 35.86 -18.52 35.76
N GLU A 603 36.03 -19.82 36.04
CA GLU A 603 34.95 -20.81 36.25
C GLU A 603 34.68 -21.20 37.72
N ALA A 604 33.61 -21.99 37.92
CA ALA A 604 33.42 -23.01 38.99
C ALA A 604 33.05 -22.55 40.43
N VAL A 605 32.40 -23.34 41.32
CA VAL A 605 31.55 -24.57 41.22
C VAL A 605 30.73 -24.75 42.54
N ALA A 606 29.46 -25.21 42.44
CA ALA A 606 28.58 -25.95 43.40
C ALA A 606 28.44 -25.61 44.92
N GLY A 607 27.24 -25.94 45.48
CA GLY A 607 26.89 -25.99 46.92
C GLY A 607 25.78 -24.97 47.30
N SER A 608 24.51 -25.34 47.58
CA SER A 608 23.93 -25.97 48.81
C SER A 608 24.00 -25.06 50.05
N MET A 609 22.99 -24.88 50.93
CA MET A 609 21.66 -25.48 51.24
C MET A 609 20.66 -24.32 51.57
N ALA A 610 19.35 -24.32 51.29
CA ALA A 610 18.19 -25.04 51.90
C ALA A 610 17.78 -24.60 53.35
N GLN A 611 16.46 -24.65 53.63
CA GLN A 611 15.72 -24.34 54.91
C GLN A 611 15.45 -22.84 55.18
N GLU A 612 14.21 -22.31 55.24
CA GLU A 612 13.05 -22.47 56.17
C GLU A 612 12.93 -21.24 57.12
N ALA A 613 11.78 -20.77 57.63
CA ALA A 613 10.35 -21.15 57.47
C ALA A 613 9.43 -19.90 57.58
N ALA A 614 8.10 -20.09 57.57
CA ALA A 614 7.07 -19.04 57.46
C ALA A 614 6.24 -18.83 58.79
N PRO A 615 5.10 -18.10 58.83
CA PRO A 615 4.64 -17.31 60.01
C PRO A 615 3.68 -18.05 60.98
N PRO A 616 3.21 -17.41 62.07
CA PRO A 616 1.89 -16.73 62.11
C PRO A 616 1.89 -15.42 63.00
N THR A 617 0.82 -14.72 63.46
CA THR A 617 -0.66 -14.92 63.47
C THR A 617 -1.47 -13.60 63.61
N MET A 618 -2.52 -13.40 62.81
CA MET A 618 -3.92 -12.99 63.17
C MET A 618 -4.33 -11.88 64.20
N ALA A 619 -5.19 -10.95 63.70
CA ALA A 619 -6.61 -10.71 64.12
C ALA A 619 -7.08 -9.51 65.01
N ARG A 620 -8.13 -8.82 64.48
CA ARG A 620 -9.36 -8.23 65.12
C ARG A 620 -9.22 -7.10 66.18
N SER A 621 -10.23 -6.23 66.41
CA SER A 621 -11.42 -5.76 65.66
C SER A 621 -12.10 -4.56 66.36
N THR A 622 -13.10 -3.91 65.71
CA THR A 622 -14.25 -3.15 66.30
C THR A 622 -13.95 -1.87 67.15
N ALA A 623 -14.87 -0.93 67.39
CA ALA A 623 -16.00 -0.36 66.62
C ALA A 623 -16.66 0.84 67.39
N SER A 624 -17.46 1.66 66.67
CA SER A 624 -18.65 2.41 67.15
C SER A 624 -18.52 3.82 67.78
N GLU A 625 -19.63 4.57 67.64
CA GLU A 625 -20.08 5.83 68.33
C GLU A 625 -19.29 7.13 68.00
N ARG A 626 -19.85 8.35 67.90
CA ARG A 626 -21.23 8.95 67.77
C ARG A 626 -21.07 10.45 67.33
N GLU A 627 -22.01 11.40 67.20
CA GLU A 627 -23.48 11.56 67.45
C GLU A 627 -24.10 12.53 66.38
N GLU A 628 -25.11 13.37 66.70
CA GLU A 628 -25.87 14.23 65.73
C GLU A 628 -26.10 15.71 66.20
N SER A 629 -26.45 16.64 65.28
CA SER A 629 -27.29 17.89 65.45
C SER A 629 -27.14 18.83 64.21
N GLN A 630 -28.15 19.18 63.38
CA GLN A 630 -29.24 20.19 63.51
C GLN A 630 -28.79 21.68 63.68
N ALA A 631 -29.41 22.72 63.09
CA ALA A 631 -30.35 22.85 61.95
C ALA A 631 -30.56 24.31 61.44
N ALA A 632 -30.99 24.46 60.17
CA ALA A 632 -31.87 25.47 59.55
C ALA A 632 -31.73 27.02 59.73
N SER A 633 -31.55 27.74 58.60
CA SER A 633 -32.45 28.82 58.05
C SER A 633 -31.75 29.60 56.91
N ARG A 634 -32.36 30.36 55.97
CA ARG A 634 -33.67 30.46 55.27
C ARG A 634 -33.67 31.87 54.62
N ASN A 635 -33.84 32.03 53.28
CA ASN A 635 -34.68 33.08 52.62
C ASN A 635 -34.48 33.28 51.09
N THR A 636 -35.62 33.45 50.40
CA THR A 636 -35.93 34.26 49.18
C THR A 636 -35.30 34.00 47.79
N GLU A 637 -35.87 33.03 47.07
CA GLU A 637 -36.62 33.10 45.77
C GLU A 637 -36.31 34.10 44.59
N LEU A 638 -36.67 33.62 43.38
CA LEU A 638 -37.01 34.30 42.08
C LEU A 638 -35.88 34.82 41.15
N SER A 639 -35.98 34.81 39.80
CA SER A 639 -36.64 33.91 38.79
C SER A 639 -36.40 34.37 37.33
N VAL A 640 -36.22 33.42 36.38
CA VAL A 640 -36.69 33.45 34.95
C VAL A 640 -36.12 34.49 33.94
N SER A 641 -35.99 34.24 32.61
CA SER A 641 -35.63 33.04 31.82
C SER A 641 -35.45 33.33 30.30
N ALA A 642 -34.50 32.63 29.65
CA ALA A 642 -34.50 32.14 28.24
C ALA A 642 -34.35 33.08 27.00
N ALA A 643 -33.99 32.42 25.87
CA ALA A 643 -34.04 32.82 24.44
C ALA A 643 -33.05 33.89 23.89
N GLU A 644 -32.57 33.87 22.63
CA GLU A 644 -32.29 32.79 21.65
C GLU A 644 -31.42 33.35 20.47
N PHE A 645 -30.97 32.47 19.56
CA PHE A 645 -30.60 32.70 18.13
C PHE A 645 -29.27 33.35 17.65
N ASP A 646 -28.63 32.55 16.77
CA ASP A 646 -27.91 32.85 15.51
C ASP A 646 -26.43 33.32 15.41
N ALA A 647 -25.86 33.00 14.25
CA ALA A 647 -24.50 33.31 13.77
C ALA A 647 -24.55 34.22 12.51
N PRO A 648 -23.41 34.74 12.00
CA PRO A 648 -22.65 33.97 11.01
C PRO A 648 -21.12 34.23 10.93
N GLN A 649 -20.45 33.45 10.09
CA GLN A 649 -19.13 33.71 9.45
C GLN A 649 -19.25 34.74 8.28
N PRO A 650 -18.19 35.09 7.51
CA PRO A 650 -16.73 35.04 7.73
C PRO A 650 -16.00 36.38 7.37
N ALA A 651 -14.68 36.47 7.54
CA ALA A 651 -13.77 37.20 6.63
C ALA A 651 -12.29 36.88 6.92
N ALA A 652 -11.40 37.16 5.95
CA ALA A 652 -9.94 37.11 6.10
C ALA A 652 -9.31 38.40 5.57
N THR A 653 -8.14 38.77 6.09
CA THR A 653 -7.29 39.83 5.49
C THR A 653 -5.81 39.60 5.79
N ASN A 654 -4.98 39.74 4.76
CA ASN A 654 -3.53 39.94 4.93
C ASN A 654 -3.26 41.43 5.21
N ALA A 655 -2.26 41.74 6.03
CA ALA A 655 -1.71 43.09 6.12
C ALA A 655 -0.21 43.04 6.47
N SER A 656 0.64 43.32 5.49
CA SER A 656 2.07 43.56 5.71
C SER A 656 2.34 45.06 5.80
N GLY A 657 3.19 45.48 6.75
CA GLY A 657 4.01 46.69 6.61
C GLY A 657 3.88 47.76 7.70
N LEU A 658 4.96 48.55 7.80
CA LEU A 658 5.10 49.84 8.50
C LEU A 658 4.95 49.74 10.04
N LEU A 659 6.02 49.98 10.81
CA LEU A 659 6.54 51.34 11.02
C LEU A 659 8.04 51.36 11.37
N SER A 660 8.73 52.39 10.91
CA SER A 660 10.12 52.72 11.24
C SER A 660 10.21 54.14 11.82
N VAL A 661 10.99 54.33 12.89
CA VAL A 661 11.44 55.64 13.41
C VAL A 661 12.67 55.43 14.34
N PRO A 662 13.61 56.39 14.50
CA PRO A 662 15.02 56.03 14.69
C PRO A 662 15.74 56.46 16.00
N VAL A 663 16.81 55.72 16.31
CA VAL A 663 18.14 56.15 16.82
C VAL A 663 18.24 57.29 17.86
N THR A 664 18.63 56.93 19.09
CA THR A 664 19.76 57.51 19.88
C THR A 664 20.29 56.42 20.84
N GLY A 665 21.56 56.34 21.26
CA GLY A 665 22.78 57.02 20.81
C GLY A 665 24.00 56.75 21.73
N THR A 666 25.22 56.66 21.16
CA THR A 666 26.53 56.42 21.84
C THR A 666 26.73 55.01 22.46
N ALA A 667 27.95 54.44 22.61
CA ALA A 667 29.30 54.92 22.25
C ALA A 667 30.18 53.77 21.67
N GLN A 668 31.27 54.12 20.98
CA GLN A 668 32.26 53.16 20.42
C GLN A 668 33.44 52.95 21.38
N VAL A 669 33.89 51.70 21.58
CA VAL A 669 35.32 51.31 21.64
C VAL A 669 35.46 49.85 21.14
N SER A 670 36.60 49.53 20.51
CA SER A 670 37.08 48.19 20.12
C SER A 670 36.68 47.60 18.75
N ALA A 671 36.57 48.45 17.74
CA ALA A 671 36.71 48.00 16.34
C ALA A 671 38.20 47.88 15.96
N LYS A 672 38.89 46.82 16.41
CA LYS A 672 40.24 46.47 15.89
C LYS A 672 40.72 45.00 16.01
N GLU A 673 40.02 44.13 16.72
CA GLU A 673 40.33 42.68 16.76
C GLU A 673 39.45 41.83 15.83
N ALA A 674 38.46 42.44 15.17
CA ALA A 674 37.48 41.73 14.34
C ALA A 674 37.91 41.49 12.88
N GLU A 675 38.99 42.13 12.40
CA GLU A 675 39.44 42.04 11.00
C GLU A 675 40.52 40.98 10.77
N SER A 676 41.42 40.73 11.74
CA SER A 676 42.45 39.69 11.62
C SER A 676 41.88 38.28 11.55
N ARG A 677 40.78 38.00 12.26
CA ARG A 677 40.09 36.70 12.21
C ARG A 677 39.29 36.44 10.92
N LYS A 678 39.15 37.42 10.02
CA LYS A 678 38.38 37.26 8.77
C LYS A 678 39.20 36.78 7.57
N GLN A 679 40.53 36.80 7.61
CA GLN A 679 41.37 36.40 6.48
C GLN A 679 41.97 34.98 6.56
N GLU A 680 41.88 34.31 7.72
CA GLU A 680 42.27 32.90 7.87
C GLU A 680 41.08 31.91 7.78
N GLN A 681 39.85 32.41 7.59
CA GLN A 681 38.64 31.58 7.52
C GLN A 681 38.06 31.43 6.10
N GLU A 682 38.71 31.99 5.07
CA GLU A 682 38.29 31.88 3.66
C GLU A 682 39.09 30.85 2.83
N THR A 683 40.18 30.29 3.37
CA THR A 683 41.06 29.33 2.66
C THR A 683 40.74 27.85 2.96
N GLY A 684 39.76 27.56 3.83
CA GLY A 684 39.32 26.19 4.17
C GLY A 684 38.05 25.72 3.42
N ALA A 685 37.34 26.61 2.73
CA ALA A 685 36.03 26.33 2.13
C ALA A 685 36.13 25.61 0.77
N ALA A 686 36.77 24.45 0.74
CA ALA A 686 36.73 23.57 -0.43
C ALA A 686 35.30 23.04 -0.63
N SER A 687 34.57 23.61 -1.59
CA SER A 687 33.19 23.26 -1.85
C SER A 687 33.07 21.83 -2.38
N THR A 688 32.58 20.93 -1.52
CA THR A 688 32.19 19.57 -1.89
C THR A 688 30.98 19.62 -2.81
N SER A 689 31.23 19.77 -4.11
CA SER A 689 30.20 19.64 -5.13
C SER A 689 29.72 18.18 -5.18
N SER A 690 28.64 17.87 -4.47
CA SER A 690 27.89 16.63 -4.71
C SER A 690 27.55 16.54 -6.19
N SER A 691 27.66 15.35 -6.77
CA SER A 691 27.71 15.24 -8.21
C SER A 691 26.34 15.54 -8.79
N SER A 692 26.28 16.51 -9.70
CA SER A 692 25.02 17.06 -10.26
C SER A 692 24.15 16.09 -11.08
N MET A 693 24.44 14.78 -11.00
CA MET A 693 23.77 13.69 -11.69
C MET A 693 23.46 12.48 -10.79
N GLU A 694 23.73 12.48 -9.47
CA GLU A 694 23.32 11.39 -8.55
C GLU A 694 21.83 11.02 -8.66
N PHE A 695 20.97 12.01 -8.89
CA PHE A 695 19.52 11.81 -9.05
C PHE A 695 19.11 11.25 -10.45
N LEU A 696 20.01 11.28 -11.43
CA LEU A 696 19.71 10.90 -12.83
C LEU A 696 19.17 9.47 -13.00
N PRO A 697 19.65 8.42 -12.30
CA PRO A 697 19.11 7.07 -12.42
C PRO A 697 17.65 6.98 -11.98
N LEU A 698 17.30 7.58 -10.83
CA LEU A 698 15.92 7.58 -10.30
C LEU A 698 14.98 8.33 -11.24
N MET A 699 15.40 9.52 -11.71
CA MET A 699 14.67 10.27 -12.73
C MET A 699 14.44 9.45 -14.00
N MET A 700 15.46 8.77 -14.51
CA MET A 700 15.35 7.95 -15.73
C MET A 700 14.43 6.74 -15.55
N VAL A 701 14.53 6.00 -14.44
CA VAL A 701 13.64 4.87 -14.15
C VAL A 701 12.19 5.35 -14.05
N SER A 702 11.94 6.40 -13.27
CA SER A 702 10.61 6.94 -13.04
C SER A 702 9.95 7.43 -14.32
N VAL A 703 10.62 8.31 -15.08
CA VAL A 703 10.14 8.84 -16.36
C VAL A 703 9.88 7.72 -17.38
N TYR A 704 10.76 6.72 -17.45
CA TYR A 704 10.58 5.60 -18.38
C TYR A 704 9.41 4.70 -18.00
N CYS A 705 9.24 4.39 -16.71
CA CYS A 705 8.11 3.62 -16.20
C CYS A 705 6.79 4.39 -16.35
N SER A 706 6.76 5.71 -16.13
CA SER A 706 5.55 6.54 -16.30
C SER A 706 4.92 6.37 -17.69
N VAL A 707 5.74 6.34 -18.75
CA VAL A 707 5.26 6.13 -20.13
C VAL A 707 4.52 4.80 -20.26
N GLY A 708 5.05 3.72 -19.65
CA GLY A 708 4.44 2.39 -19.65
C GLY A 708 3.17 2.30 -18.82
N VAL A 709 3.16 2.88 -17.62
CA VAL A 709 1.98 2.89 -16.73
C VAL A 709 0.85 3.73 -17.34
N ILE A 710 1.16 4.89 -17.95
CA ILE A 710 0.19 5.73 -18.64
C ILE A 710 -0.33 5.04 -19.91
N TRP A 711 0.52 4.39 -20.71
CA TRP A 711 0.06 3.63 -21.87
C TRP A 711 -0.82 2.43 -21.48
N ALA A 712 -0.46 1.72 -20.40
CA ALA A 712 -1.28 0.64 -19.84
C ALA A 712 -2.63 1.17 -19.32
N TRP A 713 -2.66 2.32 -18.64
CA TRP A 713 -3.89 2.97 -18.20
C TRP A 713 -4.79 3.43 -19.37
N ILE A 714 -4.22 4.04 -20.41
CA ILE A 714 -4.95 4.46 -21.61
C ILE A 714 -5.57 3.24 -22.29
N ARG A 715 -4.81 2.14 -22.46
CA ARG A 715 -5.36 0.89 -22.99
C ARG A 715 -6.43 0.30 -22.09
N ALA A 716 -6.19 0.16 -20.78
CA ALA A 716 -7.16 -0.40 -19.85
C ALA A 716 -8.47 0.42 -19.86
N SER A 717 -8.37 1.74 -19.90
CA SER A 717 -9.51 2.67 -20.02
C SER A 717 -10.25 2.49 -21.35
N ALA A 718 -9.51 2.40 -22.46
CA ALA A 718 -10.12 2.18 -23.78
C ALA A 718 -10.81 0.82 -23.88
N LEU A 719 -10.17 -0.27 -23.40
CA LEU A 719 -10.77 -1.61 -23.35
C LEU A 719 -12.03 -1.62 -22.48
N TYR A 720 -11.98 -1.00 -21.30
CA TYR A 720 -13.14 -0.97 -20.41
C TYR A 720 -14.27 -0.11 -20.95
N VAL A 721 -14.00 1.10 -21.43
CA VAL A 721 -15.04 2.02 -21.93
C VAL A 721 -15.63 1.53 -23.26
N LEU A 722 -14.80 1.03 -24.19
CA LEU A 722 -15.25 0.61 -25.53
C LEU A 722 -15.74 -0.84 -25.61
N SER A 723 -15.67 -1.64 -24.55
CA SER A 723 -16.33 -2.96 -24.56
C SER A 723 -17.83 -2.80 -24.79
N GLU A 724 -18.45 -3.72 -25.53
CA GLU A 724 -19.90 -3.88 -25.46
C GLU A 724 -20.32 -4.30 -24.04
N SER A 725 -21.56 -4.02 -23.67
CA SER A 725 -22.07 -4.00 -22.28
C SER A 725 -22.97 -5.17 -21.91
#